data_AF-A0A968P5B9-F1
#
_entry.id   AF-A0A968P5B9-F1
#
_cell.length_a   1.000
_cell.length_b   1.000
_cell.length_c   1.000
_cell.angle_alpha   90.00
_cell.angle_beta   90.00
_cell.angle_gamma   90.00
#
_symmetry.space_group_name_H-M   'P 1'
#
loop_
_entity.id
_entity.type
_entity.pdbx_description
1 polymer ?
#
loop_
_entity_poly.entity_id
_entity_poly.type
_entity_poly.pdbx_seq_one_letter_code
_entity_poly.pdbx_strand_id
1 'polypeptide(L)'
;MAITNHERVGKALDLLRAGLAPFIERELASTYGENTEAEASRLLADDRPLAKRPLAEQDAAVLLKLLWEAWNSVFRKTLGHAERSLVSELRDQRNKWAHQETFSSDDAYRALDSAVRLLTAISAPQADDVDKMKLELLRLRFDEQMRGERRKSAGTAIESGASGLKPWREVVTPHKDVASGRYQQAEFAADLWQVHLGEGSDEYKNPIEFFRRTYLTESLRGLLAGAVRRLHGRGADPVVQLQTNFGGGKTHSMLALYHLFSGTSPKDLAGLDEVMQKAEADKLPSPRRVVLVGNKISPGNPVVRSDGTVVRTLWGELAWQLGGKKAFARIQADDEKATSPGDALRELFREHGPCLILIDEWVAYARQLHDQSDLPGGSFETQFTFAQVLTESVKLVDNCLLVISLPASDTGRSPHAQADDVEVGGQRGREALDRLRNVIGRVESSWRPASAEEGFEIVRRRLFEPMTEPSQFKDRDVVARAFADLYRTQKAEFPPECHDGDYETRLKTAYPIHPEIFDRLYSDWSTLVKFQRTRGVLRLMAAVIHSLWEKGDKNPLILPANLPIDDARVSFELTRYLSDNWVPVIEKDVDGPSSLPLRLDGELSNLGKFSACRRVARTIYLGSAPLTQAAHRGLEDRRVHLGCVMPGESPGIFGDALRRLAAVATYLYQDGVRYWYSTQPTVTKLAEDRAEQLKRDPDKVVLEIERRVKLDLRKKGDFHRIHDLPAGSQDVNDDLEASLVVLRTDHPYSREPGNAAEVEAKAILESRGNAPRLYRNTLVFLAADKTRLQDLDEAARRYLAWESILSEKELLNLDPQQVKQAETQKTAADTTVDARLPETFQWLLIPTQPTPQAKIEWSTHRLTGPEALAERASKKLRSLNELVTIYAASWLRHDLDRIPLWRGDHVTIQQLIEDYGRYVYLQRLRDPKVLLGAIRDGVASLVWEKDGFAFADSHDEAATRYRGLRVAQNVTVAEGEAAGLIVKPEIARR
;
A
#
# COMPACT_ATOMS: atom_id res chain seq x y z
N MET A 1 15.63 20.94 1.70
CA MET A 1 16.47 20.09 0.83
C MET A 1 17.63 19.56 1.67
N ALA A 2 17.96 18.27 1.59
CA ALA A 2 19.08 17.71 2.33
C ALA A 2 20.41 18.17 1.68
N ILE A 3 21.36 18.66 2.49
CA ILE A 3 22.68 19.09 2.01
C ILE A 3 23.43 17.86 1.44
N THR A 4 23.99 17.99 0.24
CA THR A 4 24.75 16.90 -0.39
C THR A 4 26.15 16.75 0.23
N ASN A 5 26.79 15.59 0.09
CA ASN A 5 28.16 15.40 0.61
C ASN A 5 29.17 16.36 -0.04
N HIS A 6 29.00 16.68 -1.32
CA HIS A 6 29.83 17.68 -2.02
C HIS A 6 29.62 19.09 -1.43
N GLU A 7 28.38 19.48 -1.12
CA GLU A 7 28.08 20.75 -0.44
C GLU A 7 28.62 20.81 1.00
N ARG A 8 28.61 19.69 1.74
CA ARG A 8 29.20 19.61 3.10
C ARG A 8 30.70 19.86 3.07
N VAL A 9 31.39 19.24 2.11
CA VAL A 9 32.84 19.44 1.93
C VAL A 9 33.14 20.88 1.49
N GLY A 10 32.33 21.45 0.60
CA GLY A 10 32.45 22.86 0.21
C GLY A 10 32.35 23.81 1.39
N LYS A 11 31.31 23.67 2.23
CA LYS A 11 31.15 24.48 3.45
C LYS A 11 32.30 24.29 4.45
N ALA A 12 32.84 23.09 4.55
CA ALA A 12 34.01 22.82 5.39
C ALA A 12 35.26 23.55 4.88
N LEU A 13 35.45 23.62 3.56
CA LEU A 13 36.56 24.36 2.93
C LEU A 13 36.42 25.87 3.13
N ASP A 14 35.20 26.41 3.11
CA ASP A 14 34.94 27.82 3.40
C ASP A 14 35.27 28.18 4.85
N LEU A 15 34.86 27.33 5.80
CA LEU A 15 35.20 27.48 7.22
C LEU A 15 36.71 27.30 7.47
N LEU A 16 37.33 26.37 6.76
CA LEU A 16 38.78 26.15 6.78
C LEU A 16 39.52 27.40 6.30
N ARG A 17 39.08 28.01 5.19
CA ARG A 17 39.62 29.28 4.70
C ARG A 17 39.51 30.38 5.75
N ALA A 18 38.33 30.55 6.35
CA ALA A 18 38.08 31.59 7.35
C ALA A 18 38.95 31.44 8.61
N GLY A 19 39.27 30.20 9.01
CA GLY A 19 40.17 29.94 10.14
C GLY A 19 41.66 30.05 9.79
N LEU A 20 42.07 29.60 8.60
CA LEU A 20 43.49 29.58 8.20
C LEU A 20 44.04 30.97 7.83
N ALA A 21 43.24 31.82 7.19
CA ALA A 21 43.70 33.14 6.73
C ALA A 21 44.33 34.02 7.85
N PRO A 22 43.66 34.27 9.00
CA PRO A 22 44.24 35.11 10.05
C PRO A 22 45.44 34.47 10.74
N PHE A 23 45.49 33.14 10.82
CA PHE A 23 46.64 32.42 11.37
C PHE A 23 47.87 32.60 10.46
N ILE A 24 47.70 32.34 9.16
CA ILE A 24 48.77 32.47 8.17
C ILE A 24 49.34 33.89 8.14
N GLU A 25 48.47 34.90 8.13
CA GLU A 25 48.88 36.31 8.11
C GLU A 25 49.70 36.67 9.35
N ARG A 26 49.27 36.24 10.54
CA ARG A 26 49.98 36.48 11.80
C ARG A 26 51.37 35.82 11.82
N GLU A 27 51.49 34.57 11.41
CA GLU A 27 52.77 33.84 11.45
C GLU A 27 53.77 34.36 10.41
N LEU A 28 53.28 34.76 9.22
CA LEU A 28 54.10 35.42 8.21
C LEU A 28 54.58 36.80 8.69
N ALA A 29 53.68 37.62 9.23
CA ALA A 29 54.01 38.94 9.80
C ALA A 29 55.05 38.83 10.92
N SER A 30 54.90 37.82 11.80
CA SER A 30 55.86 37.56 12.88
C SER A 30 57.23 37.12 12.38
N THR A 31 57.33 36.51 11.18
CA THR A 31 58.59 35.97 10.66
C THR A 31 59.31 36.96 9.73
N TYR A 32 58.55 37.72 8.93
CA TYR A 32 59.09 38.57 7.86
C TYR A 32 58.87 40.08 8.06
N GLY A 33 58.10 40.51 9.08
CA GLY A 33 57.88 41.93 9.39
C GLY A 33 57.28 42.70 8.21
N GLU A 34 57.90 43.83 7.83
CA GLU A 34 57.47 44.67 6.71
C GLU A 34 57.60 44.01 5.33
N ASN A 35 58.37 42.91 5.21
CA ASN A 35 58.56 42.17 3.95
C ASN A 35 57.54 41.04 3.72
N THR A 36 56.49 40.96 4.54
CA THR A 36 55.50 39.88 4.51
C THR A 36 54.78 39.74 3.17
N GLU A 37 54.33 40.85 2.58
CA GLU A 37 53.62 40.83 1.30
C GLU A 37 54.53 40.43 0.12
N ALA A 38 55.79 40.87 0.15
CA ALA A 38 56.78 40.55 -0.88
C ALA A 38 57.13 39.06 -0.86
N GLU A 39 57.32 38.47 0.32
CA GLU A 39 57.69 37.06 0.45
C GLU A 39 56.50 36.12 0.25
N ALA A 40 55.29 36.49 0.69
CA ALA A 40 54.07 35.76 0.36
C ALA A 40 53.81 35.73 -1.16
N SER A 41 54.04 36.86 -1.85
CA SER A 41 53.93 36.94 -3.31
C SER A 41 54.99 36.10 -4.03
N ARG A 42 56.20 36.01 -3.46
CA ARG A 42 57.30 35.19 -3.99
C ARG A 42 57.01 33.69 -3.87
N LEU A 43 56.43 33.25 -2.75
CA LEU A 43 56.03 31.85 -2.54
C LEU A 43 54.84 31.43 -3.42
N LEU A 44 54.10 32.38 -3.99
CA LEU A 44 52.96 32.18 -4.88
C LEU A 44 53.27 32.43 -6.37
N ALA A 45 54.55 32.58 -6.75
CA ALA A 45 55.01 33.15 -8.02
C ALA A 45 54.50 32.50 -9.33
N ASP A 46 53.96 31.28 -9.29
CA ASP A 46 53.42 30.58 -10.48
C ASP A 46 51.96 30.94 -10.81
N ASP A 47 51.20 31.60 -9.92
CA ASP A 47 49.76 31.90 -10.11
C ASP A 47 49.47 33.42 -10.12
N ARG A 48 49.90 34.10 -11.19
CA ARG A 48 49.86 35.58 -11.32
C ARG A 48 48.51 36.30 -11.16
N PRO A 49 47.31 35.68 -11.33
CA PRO A 49 46.04 36.38 -11.08
C PRO A 49 45.64 36.46 -9.59
N LEU A 50 46.20 35.63 -8.72
CA LEU A 50 45.78 35.50 -7.31
C LEU A 50 46.60 36.38 -6.35
N ALA A 51 47.78 36.85 -6.76
CA ALA A 51 48.72 37.59 -5.89
C ALA A 51 48.28 39.03 -5.51
N LYS A 52 47.15 39.54 -6.02
CA LYS A 52 46.68 40.93 -5.77
C LYS A 52 45.55 41.07 -4.75
N ARG A 53 45.07 39.97 -4.15
CA ARG A 53 43.97 39.99 -3.16
C ARG A 53 44.51 39.82 -1.73
N PRO A 54 43.95 40.53 -0.73
CA PRO A 54 44.28 40.31 0.68
C PRO A 54 44.18 38.82 1.07
N LEU A 55 45.01 38.34 2.01
CA LEU A 55 45.03 36.93 2.44
C LEU A 55 43.65 36.44 2.92
N ALA A 56 42.82 37.32 3.50
CA ALA A 56 41.43 37.03 3.87
C ALA A 56 40.51 36.72 2.68
N GLU A 57 40.84 37.20 1.48
CA GLU A 57 40.07 37.03 0.24
C GLU A 57 40.55 35.85 -0.62
N GLN A 58 41.62 35.17 -0.20
CA GLN A 58 42.19 34.02 -0.89
C GLN A 58 41.37 32.75 -0.66
N ASP A 59 41.24 31.90 -1.69
CA ASP A 59 40.58 30.59 -1.57
C ASP A 59 41.42 29.61 -0.72
N ALA A 60 40.78 28.61 -0.12
CA ALA A 60 41.39 27.56 0.69
C ALA A 60 42.58 26.87 -0.02
N ALA A 61 42.53 26.73 -1.36
CA ALA A 61 43.63 26.19 -2.15
C ALA A 61 44.93 26.99 -1.98
N VAL A 62 44.82 28.32 -2.03
CA VAL A 62 45.98 29.22 -1.97
C VAL A 62 46.56 29.22 -0.56
N LEU A 63 45.70 29.24 0.46
CA LEU A 63 46.11 29.19 1.86
C LEU A 63 46.79 27.86 2.20
N LEU A 64 46.26 26.72 1.73
CA LEU A 64 46.86 25.40 1.92
C LEU A 64 48.19 25.25 1.15
N LYS A 65 48.29 25.82 -0.06
CA LYS A 65 49.55 25.87 -0.82
C LYS A 65 50.60 26.71 -0.08
N LEU A 66 50.21 27.87 0.44
CA LEU A 66 51.13 28.74 1.17
C LEU A 66 51.61 28.11 2.50
N LEU A 67 50.71 27.44 3.23
CA LEU A 67 51.09 26.62 4.39
C LEU A 67 52.11 25.55 4.02
N TRP A 68 51.94 24.90 2.87
CA TRP A 68 52.82 23.85 2.40
C TRP A 68 54.20 24.37 1.99
N GLU A 69 54.27 25.42 1.17
CA GLU A 69 55.52 25.97 0.66
C GLU A 69 56.34 26.67 1.77
N ALA A 70 55.67 27.41 2.66
CA ALA A 70 56.33 28.08 3.78
C ALA A 70 56.46 27.18 5.03
N TRP A 71 56.23 25.86 4.91
CA TRP A 71 56.19 24.96 6.06
C TRP A 71 57.49 24.99 6.86
N ASN A 72 58.63 24.82 6.21
CA ASN A 72 59.92 24.72 6.90
C ASN A 72 60.43 26.08 7.41
N SER A 73 60.08 27.17 6.74
CA SER A 73 60.56 28.52 7.06
C SER A 73 59.72 29.21 8.13
N VAL A 74 58.40 28.97 8.14
CA VAL A 74 57.42 29.70 8.97
C VAL A 74 56.69 28.75 9.91
N PHE A 75 55.92 27.82 9.36
CA PHE A 75 54.90 27.08 10.12
C PHE A 75 55.42 25.92 10.97
N ARG A 76 56.63 25.40 10.71
CA ARG A 76 57.26 24.34 11.51
C ARG A 76 57.54 24.76 12.96
N LYS A 77 57.55 26.07 13.25
CA LYS A 77 57.73 26.60 14.60
C LYS A 77 56.48 26.40 15.47
N THR A 78 55.30 26.35 14.85
CA THR A 78 53.99 26.30 15.52
C THR A 78 53.21 25.02 15.24
N LEU A 79 53.43 24.37 14.09
CA LEU A 79 52.74 23.13 13.66
C LEU A 79 53.73 21.98 13.41
N GLY A 80 53.32 20.75 13.73
CA GLY A 80 54.14 19.55 13.67
C GLY A 80 53.97 18.70 12.40
N HIS A 81 54.61 17.52 12.37
CA HIS A 81 54.54 16.62 11.20
C HIS A 81 53.13 16.09 10.92
N ALA A 82 52.29 15.94 11.95
CA ALA A 82 50.92 15.47 11.80
C ALA A 82 50.06 16.49 11.04
N GLU A 83 50.16 17.77 11.40
CA GLU A 83 49.43 18.86 10.76
C GLU A 83 49.87 19.05 9.31
N ARG A 84 51.16 18.86 9.00
CA ARG A 84 51.65 18.86 7.62
C ARG A 84 50.95 17.81 6.76
N SER A 85 50.73 16.62 7.32
CA SER A 85 50.05 15.53 6.62
C SER A 85 48.58 15.87 6.36
N LEU A 86 47.91 16.53 7.33
CA LEU A 86 46.54 17.03 7.17
C LEU A 86 46.45 18.10 6.08
N VAL A 87 47.43 19.01 5.99
CA VAL A 87 47.49 20.01 4.90
C VAL A 87 47.60 19.34 3.54
N SER A 88 48.41 18.29 3.40
CA SER A 88 48.50 17.51 2.14
C SER A 88 47.15 16.88 1.79
N GLU A 89 46.51 16.24 2.76
CA GLU A 89 45.24 15.55 2.55
C GLU A 89 44.12 16.54 2.16
N LEU A 90 44.04 17.69 2.83
CA LEU A 90 43.05 18.73 2.53
C LEU A 90 43.26 19.38 1.16
N ARG A 91 44.51 19.45 0.65
CA ARG A 91 44.78 19.88 -0.73
C ARG A 91 44.19 18.89 -1.74
N ASP A 92 44.35 17.59 -1.50
CA ASP A 92 43.78 16.56 -2.37
C ASP A 92 42.25 16.59 -2.33
N GLN A 93 41.65 16.71 -1.14
CA GLN A 93 40.19 16.80 -1.00
C GLN A 93 39.62 18.07 -1.67
N ARG A 94 40.29 19.21 -1.54
CA ARG A 94 39.89 20.45 -2.23
C ARG A 94 39.99 20.30 -3.74
N ASN A 95 41.03 19.64 -4.26
CA ASN A 95 41.16 19.40 -5.71
C ASN A 95 40.02 18.52 -6.25
N LYS A 96 39.71 17.41 -5.56
CA LYS A 96 38.57 16.56 -5.91
C LYS A 96 37.24 17.32 -5.90
N TRP A 97 37.04 18.17 -4.88
CA TRP A 97 35.86 19.03 -4.78
C TRP A 97 35.76 20.02 -5.96
N ALA A 98 36.87 20.66 -6.34
CA ALA A 98 36.92 21.59 -7.47
C ALA A 98 36.66 20.92 -8.83
N HIS A 99 37.01 19.64 -8.99
CA HIS A 99 36.71 18.84 -10.19
C HIS A 99 35.30 18.24 -10.21
N GLN A 100 34.44 18.61 -9.25
CA GLN A 100 33.07 18.07 -9.09
C GLN A 100 33.01 16.54 -8.94
N GLU A 101 34.06 15.95 -8.34
CA GLU A 101 34.05 14.52 -8.03
C GLU A 101 33.00 14.18 -6.95
N THR A 102 32.48 12.95 -7.01
CA THR A 102 31.50 12.47 -6.03
C THR A 102 32.17 12.08 -4.72
N PHE A 103 31.69 12.62 -3.60
CA PHE A 103 32.15 12.25 -2.26
C PHE A 103 31.23 11.18 -1.65
N SER A 104 31.80 10.03 -1.30
CA SER A 104 31.10 9.08 -0.41
C SER A 104 30.94 9.69 0.99
N SER A 105 30.03 9.12 1.81
CA SER A 105 29.87 9.56 3.19
C SER A 105 31.15 9.37 4.03
N ASP A 106 31.96 8.36 3.69
CA ASP A 106 33.28 8.13 4.30
C ASP A 106 34.30 9.19 3.89
N ASP A 107 34.36 9.53 2.60
CA ASP A 107 35.27 10.57 2.10
C ASP A 107 34.91 11.95 2.64
N ALA A 108 33.62 12.29 2.68
CA ALA A 108 33.14 13.54 3.25
C ALA A 108 33.42 13.63 4.76
N TYR A 109 33.21 12.53 5.49
CA TYR A 109 33.55 12.46 6.91
C TYR A 109 35.05 12.66 7.14
N ARG A 110 35.89 12.02 6.33
CA ARG A 110 37.34 12.15 6.43
C ARG A 110 37.81 13.57 6.13
N ALA A 111 37.26 14.22 5.11
CA ALA A 111 37.56 15.60 4.78
C ALA A 111 37.18 16.57 5.93
N LEU A 112 36.00 16.37 6.53
CA LEU A 112 35.53 17.13 7.70
C LEU A 112 36.44 16.92 8.91
N ASP A 113 36.82 15.67 9.21
CA ASP A 113 37.70 15.36 10.35
C ASP A 113 39.10 15.99 10.19
N SER A 114 39.68 15.91 8.99
CA SER A 114 40.97 16.52 8.68
C SER A 114 40.92 18.05 8.81
N ALA A 115 39.81 18.68 8.39
CA ALA A 115 39.60 20.12 8.55
C ALA A 115 39.44 20.53 10.02
N VAL A 116 38.66 19.78 10.82
CA VAL A 116 38.52 20.03 12.27
C VAL A 116 39.89 19.96 12.95
N ARG A 117 40.65 18.88 12.74
CA ARG A 117 41.96 18.71 13.39
C ARG A 117 42.94 19.83 13.05
N LEU A 118 42.97 20.27 11.80
CA LEU A 118 43.85 21.37 11.38
C LEU A 118 43.41 22.71 12.01
N LEU A 119 42.11 22.99 12.02
CA LEU A 119 41.56 24.20 12.66
C LEU A 119 41.75 24.21 14.18
N THR A 120 41.61 23.06 14.84
CA THR A 120 41.90 22.92 16.27
C THR A 120 43.38 23.15 16.56
N ALA A 121 44.28 22.64 15.72
CA ALA A 121 45.73 22.83 15.89
C ALA A 121 46.15 24.31 15.87
N ILE A 122 45.41 25.16 15.14
CA ILE A 122 45.63 26.61 15.10
C ILE A 122 44.72 27.40 16.06
N SER A 123 43.93 26.72 16.89
CA SER A 123 42.95 27.31 17.81
C SER A 123 41.91 28.21 17.12
N ALA A 124 41.45 27.83 15.93
CA ALA A 124 40.44 28.57 15.18
C ALA A 124 39.01 28.20 15.64
N PRO A 125 38.12 29.18 15.93
CA PRO A 125 36.76 28.91 16.41
C PRO A 125 35.88 28.20 15.38
N GLN A 126 36.23 28.28 14.09
CA GLN A 126 35.55 27.58 13.01
C GLN A 126 35.62 26.04 13.16
N ALA A 127 36.54 25.51 13.98
CA ALA A 127 36.63 24.09 14.28
C ALA A 127 35.30 23.53 14.82
N ASP A 128 34.61 24.28 15.69
CA ASP A 128 33.36 23.83 16.33
C ASP A 128 32.22 23.65 15.32
N ASP A 129 32.14 24.52 14.30
CA ASP A 129 31.09 24.46 13.28
C ASP A 129 31.35 23.33 12.27
N VAL A 130 32.61 23.07 11.94
CA VAL A 130 32.98 21.89 11.13
C VAL A 130 32.73 20.61 11.93
N ASP A 131 32.97 20.60 13.25
CA ASP A 131 32.73 19.43 14.10
C ASP A 131 31.23 19.11 14.26
N LYS A 132 30.36 20.12 14.37
CA LYS A 132 28.90 19.92 14.31
C LYS A 132 28.47 19.24 13.01
N MET A 133 28.96 19.72 11.85
CA MET A 133 28.66 19.11 10.56
C MET A 133 29.18 17.67 10.46
N LYS A 134 30.35 17.39 11.05
CA LYS A 134 30.92 16.03 11.14
C LYS A 134 30.02 15.10 11.97
N LEU A 135 29.53 15.57 13.12
CA LEU A 135 28.64 14.79 14.00
C LEU A 135 27.26 14.55 13.37
N GLU A 136 26.71 15.52 12.64
CA GLU A 136 25.47 15.35 11.88
C GLU A 136 25.61 14.29 10.78
N LEU A 137 26.72 14.31 10.03
CA LEU A 137 27.01 13.29 9.02
C LEU A 137 27.15 11.89 9.64
N LEU A 138 27.78 11.79 10.81
CA LEU A 138 27.93 10.54 11.55
C LEU A 138 26.57 9.97 11.98
N ARG A 139 25.65 10.82 12.47
CA ARG A 139 24.28 10.41 12.84
C ARG A 139 23.50 9.89 11.62
N LEU A 140 23.55 10.62 10.50
CA LEU A 140 22.90 10.18 9.25
C LEU A 140 23.43 8.83 8.79
N ARG A 141 24.74 8.60 8.89
CA ARG A 141 25.37 7.32 8.57
C ARG A 141 24.88 6.20 9.49
N PHE A 142 24.79 6.44 10.80
CA PHE A 142 24.27 5.45 11.74
C PHE A 142 22.80 5.14 11.46
N ASP A 143 21.97 6.13 11.16
CA ASP A 143 20.57 5.93 10.76
C ASP A 143 20.46 5.15 9.44
N GLU A 144 21.34 5.41 8.46
CA GLU A 144 21.43 4.65 7.21
C GLU A 144 21.91 3.22 7.43
N GLN A 145 22.91 2.99 8.30
CA GLN A 145 23.39 1.66 8.67
C GLN A 145 22.34 0.88 9.44
N MET A 146 21.64 1.50 10.39
CA MET A 146 20.54 0.86 11.13
C MET A 146 19.37 0.52 10.20
N ARG A 147 19.05 1.37 9.22
CA ARG A 147 18.09 1.05 8.15
C ARG A 147 18.58 -0.07 7.25
N GLY A 148 19.88 -0.11 6.94
CA GLY A 148 20.54 -1.16 6.17
C GLY A 148 20.57 -2.52 6.87
N GLU A 149 20.86 -2.55 8.17
CA GLU A 149 20.86 -3.77 9.00
C GLU A 149 19.43 -4.27 9.27
N ARG A 150 18.46 -3.37 9.47
CA ARG A 150 17.03 -3.74 9.49
C ARG A 150 16.56 -4.30 8.14
N ARG A 151 17.06 -3.77 7.01
CA ARG A 151 16.82 -4.35 5.67
C ARG A 151 17.52 -5.69 5.47
N LYS A 152 18.72 -5.90 6.02
CA LYS A 152 19.43 -7.19 5.93
C LYS A 152 18.79 -8.29 6.78
N SER A 153 18.30 -7.97 7.98
CA SER A 153 17.54 -8.91 8.82
C SER A 153 16.15 -9.23 8.25
N ALA A 154 15.48 -8.28 7.59
CA ALA A 154 14.22 -8.51 6.86
C ALA A 154 14.41 -9.14 5.46
N GLY A 155 15.63 -9.11 4.92
CA GLY A 155 15.96 -9.43 3.52
C GLY A 155 16.50 -10.84 3.27
N THR A 156 16.52 -11.73 4.27
CA THR A 156 16.81 -13.16 4.05
C THR A 156 15.74 -13.76 3.14
N ALA A 157 16.16 -14.57 2.15
CA ALA A 157 15.22 -15.30 1.31
C ALA A 157 14.31 -16.16 2.22
N ILE A 158 13.01 -16.22 1.90
CA ILE A 158 12.04 -16.98 2.69
C ILE A 158 12.45 -18.45 2.67
N GLU A 159 12.90 -19.01 3.80
CA GLU A 159 13.24 -20.42 3.90
C GLU A 159 11.96 -21.29 4.00
N SER A 160 12.01 -22.51 3.49
CA SER A 160 10.88 -23.47 3.50
C SER A 160 11.11 -24.68 4.38
N GLY A 161 10.00 -25.32 4.76
CA GLY A 161 9.99 -26.57 5.51
C GLY A 161 10.16 -27.83 4.66
N ALA A 162 10.43 -27.71 3.36
CA ALA A 162 10.53 -28.83 2.43
C ALA A 162 11.82 -29.65 2.67
N SER A 163 11.83 -30.46 3.74
CA SER A 163 12.97 -31.28 4.11
C SER A 163 13.20 -32.40 3.09
N GLY A 164 14.43 -32.50 2.57
CA GLY A 164 14.85 -33.62 1.71
C GLY A 164 14.79 -33.34 0.19
N LEU A 165 14.33 -32.16 -0.22
CA LEU A 165 14.46 -31.70 -1.62
C LEU A 165 15.67 -30.77 -1.75
N LYS A 166 16.40 -30.89 -2.86
CA LYS A 166 17.51 -29.97 -3.14
C LYS A 166 17.00 -28.58 -3.53
N PRO A 167 17.64 -27.50 -3.07
CA PRO A 167 17.39 -26.16 -3.57
C PRO A 167 17.56 -26.07 -5.09
N TRP A 168 16.73 -25.30 -5.78
CA TRP A 168 16.84 -25.15 -7.24
C TRP A 168 18.22 -24.66 -7.67
N ARG A 169 18.84 -23.80 -6.86
CA ARG A 169 20.16 -23.23 -7.13
C ARG A 169 21.30 -24.22 -7.10
N GLU A 170 21.11 -25.40 -6.50
CA GLU A 170 22.06 -26.51 -6.54
C GLU A 170 21.84 -27.41 -7.76
N VAL A 171 20.69 -27.29 -8.43
CA VAL A 171 20.30 -28.12 -9.58
C VAL A 171 20.53 -27.39 -10.90
N VAL A 172 20.19 -26.11 -10.98
CA VAL A 172 20.29 -25.32 -12.21
C VAL A 172 20.91 -23.96 -11.96
N THR A 173 21.81 -23.56 -12.86
CA THR A 173 22.59 -22.31 -12.76
C THR A 173 21.99 -21.25 -13.68
N PRO A 174 21.70 -20.03 -13.20
CA PRO A 174 21.35 -18.92 -14.07
C PRO A 174 22.53 -18.52 -14.95
N HIS A 175 22.28 -18.00 -16.16
CA HIS A 175 23.36 -17.47 -17.01
C HIS A 175 24.13 -16.35 -16.28
N LYS A 176 25.43 -16.16 -16.62
CA LYS A 176 26.32 -15.22 -15.92
C LYS A 176 25.82 -13.77 -15.91
N ASP A 177 25.19 -13.32 -16.98
CA ASP A 177 24.53 -12.01 -17.13
C ASP A 177 23.40 -11.81 -16.11
N VAL A 178 22.54 -12.82 -15.94
CA VAL A 178 21.46 -12.83 -14.93
C VAL A 178 22.04 -12.94 -13.53
N ALA A 179 22.95 -13.89 -13.29
CA ALA A 179 23.55 -14.14 -11.98
C ALA A 179 24.29 -12.91 -11.42
N SER A 180 24.99 -12.16 -12.28
CA SER A 180 25.76 -10.96 -11.91
C SER A 180 24.93 -9.68 -11.83
N GLY A 181 23.64 -9.73 -12.17
CA GLY A 181 22.77 -8.55 -12.18
C GLY A 181 23.07 -7.55 -13.30
N ARG A 182 23.91 -7.95 -14.26
CA ARG A 182 24.34 -7.12 -15.41
C ARG A 182 23.45 -7.35 -16.64
N TYR A 183 22.20 -7.74 -16.45
CA TYR A 183 21.25 -7.86 -17.55
C TYR A 183 20.79 -6.44 -17.97
N GLN A 184 21.32 -5.93 -19.08
CA GLN A 184 20.94 -4.58 -19.54
C GLN A 184 19.58 -4.61 -20.24
N GLN A 185 18.79 -3.52 -20.07
CA GLN A 185 17.47 -3.42 -20.71
C GLN A 185 17.53 -3.57 -22.25
N ALA A 186 18.67 -3.23 -22.85
CA ALA A 186 18.93 -3.34 -24.28
C ALA A 186 19.25 -4.78 -24.73
N GLU A 187 19.80 -5.63 -23.86
CA GLU A 187 20.15 -7.02 -24.20
C GLU A 187 18.92 -7.92 -24.39
N PHE A 188 17.74 -7.54 -23.90
CA PHE A 188 16.50 -8.28 -24.24
C PHE A 188 15.79 -7.75 -25.48
N ALA A 189 16.37 -6.77 -26.19
CA ALA A 189 15.85 -6.28 -27.46
C ALA A 189 16.73 -6.78 -28.60
N ALA A 190 16.22 -7.74 -29.36
CA ALA A 190 16.81 -8.11 -30.64
C ALA A 190 16.82 -6.89 -31.57
N ASP A 191 17.98 -6.56 -32.16
CA ASP A 191 18.12 -5.54 -33.21
C ASP A 191 18.73 -6.21 -34.45
N LEU A 192 17.89 -6.47 -35.46
CA LEU A 192 18.31 -7.11 -36.71
C LEU A 192 19.36 -6.27 -37.47
N TRP A 193 19.30 -4.93 -37.35
CA TRP A 193 20.24 -4.04 -38.01
C TRP A 193 21.64 -4.14 -37.41
N GLN A 194 21.76 -4.14 -36.08
CA GLN A 194 23.06 -4.32 -35.42
C GLN A 194 23.71 -5.65 -35.80
N VAL A 195 22.93 -6.74 -35.78
CA VAL A 195 23.44 -8.06 -36.17
C VAL A 195 23.85 -8.08 -37.65
N HIS A 196 23.09 -7.43 -38.53
CA HIS A 196 23.45 -7.29 -39.94
C HIS A 196 24.79 -6.55 -40.14
N LEU A 197 25.08 -5.53 -39.32
CA LEU A 197 26.35 -4.79 -39.34
C LEU A 197 27.50 -5.53 -38.63
N GLY A 198 27.25 -6.68 -38.00
CA GLY A 198 28.24 -7.40 -37.18
C GLY A 198 28.48 -6.77 -35.81
N GLU A 199 27.57 -5.90 -35.36
CA GLU A 199 27.57 -5.24 -34.05
C GLU A 199 26.64 -5.98 -33.06
N GLY A 200 26.63 -5.55 -31.78
CA GLY A 200 25.76 -6.10 -30.74
C GLY A 200 26.37 -7.22 -29.90
N SER A 201 25.59 -7.75 -28.96
CA SER A 201 26.03 -8.81 -28.03
C SER A 201 26.18 -10.16 -28.73
N ASP A 202 27.11 -10.99 -28.24
CA ASP A 202 27.40 -12.28 -28.87
C ASP A 202 26.20 -13.24 -28.86
N GLU A 203 25.25 -13.09 -27.92
CA GLU A 203 24.03 -13.91 -27.87
C GLU A 203 23.06 -13.67 -29.04
N TYR A 204 23.12 -12.51 -29.71
CA TYR A 204 22.36 -12.28 -30.95
C TYR A 204 23.25 -12.26 -32.19
N LYS A 205 24.55 -11.99 -32.07
CA LYS A 205 25.45 -11.94 -33.22
C LYS A 205 25.94 -13.32 -33.64
N ASN A 206 26.25 -14.20 -32.68
CA ASN A 206 26.79 -15.53 -32.97
C ASN A 206 25.63 -16.54 -33.22
N PRO A 207 25.57 -17.19 -34.41
CA PRO A 207 24.51 -18.14 -34.74
C PRO A 207 24.38 -19.29 -33.73
N ILE A 208 25.49 -19.84 -33.26
CA ILE A 208 25.51 -20.99 -32.34
C ILE A 208 24.93 -20.58 -30.98
N GLU A 209 25.37 -19.45 -30.44
CA GLU A 209 24.86 -18.92 -29.17
C GLU A 209 23.39 -18.52 -29.27
N PHE A 210 23.00 -17.90 -30.39
CA PHE A 210 21.61 -17.54 -30.65
C PHE A 210 20.70 -18.76 -30.60
N PHE A 211 20.99 -19.82 -31.36
CA PHE A 211 20.16 -21.03 -31.37
C PHE A 211 20.23 -21.81 -30.04
N ARG A 212 21.37 -21.77 -29.33
CA ARG A 212 21.49 -22.35 -27.99
C ARG A 212 20.54 -21.72 -26.98
N ARG A 213 20.37 -20.39 -27.02
CA ARG A 213 19.46 -19.62 -26.15
C ARG A 213 18.02 -19.55 -26.68
N THR A 214 17.78 -19.96 -27.91
CA THR A 214 16.46 -19.90 -28.55
C THR A 214 15.69 -21.19 -28.31
N TYR A 215 14.45 -21.08 -27.85
CA TYR A 215 13.51 -22.19 -27.90
C TYR A 215 12.81 -22.18 -29.26
N LEU A 216 12.99 -23.25 -30.04
CA LEU A 216 12.33 -23.41 -31.33
C LEU A 216 10.88 -23.81 -31.10
N THR A 217 9.98 -22.83 -31.06
CA THR A 217 8.52 -23.05 -30.99
C THR A 217 8.03 -23.77 -32.24
N GLU A 218 6.85 -24.38 -32.19
CA GLU A 218 6.26 -25.04 -33.34
C GLU A 218 6.11 -24.08 -34.53
N SER A 219 5.70 -22.84 -34.27
CA SER A 219 5.55 -21.79 -35.28
C SER A 219 6.89 -21.33 -35.87
N LEU A 220 7.94 -21.22 -35.05
CA LEU A 220 9.28 -20.87 -35.53
C LEU A 220 9.87 -22.03 -36.35
N ARG A 221 9.72 -23.29 -35.90
CA ARG A 221 10.12 -24.47 -36.67
C ARG A 221 9.43 -24.52 -38.02
N GLY A 222 8.12 -24.22 -38.06
CA GLY A 222 7.34 -24.12 -39.29
C GLY A 222 7.88 -23.05 -40.24
N LEU A 223 8.17 -21.86 -39.72
CA LEU A 223 8.77 -20.75 -40.48
C LEU A 223 10.13 -21.13 -41.08
N LEU A 224 11.04 -21.67 -40.26
CA LEU A 224 12.39 -22.05 -40.69
C LEU A 224 12.33 -23.17 -41.74
N ALA A 225 11.51 -24.21 -41.53
CA ALA A 225 11.35 -25.30 -42.49
C ALA A 225 10.71 -24.82 -43.81
N GLY A 226 9.73 -23.90 -43.73
CA GLY A 226 9.15 -23.24 -44.90
C GLY A 226 10.20 -22.45 -45.70
N ALA A 227 11.07 -21.71 -45.00
CA ALA A 227 12.15 -20.96 -45.64
C ALA A 227 13.16 -21.86 -46.35
N VAL A 228 13.57 -22.98 -45.72
CA VAL A 228 14.46 -23.95 -46.36
C VAL A 228 13.84 -24.55 -47.62
N ARG A 229 12.54 -24.88 -47.61
CA ARG A 229 11.83 -25.40 -48.79
C ARG A 229 11.70 -24.37 -49.90
N ARG A 230 11.32 -23.12 -49.56
CA ARG A 230 11.22 -22.02 -50.54
C ARG A 230 12.55 -21.78 -51.23
N LEU A 231 13.64 -21.64 -50.48
CA LEU A 231 14.94 -21.30 -51.05
C LEU A 231 15.60 -22.46 -51.83
N HIS A 232 15.13 -23.70 -51.66
CA HIS A 232 15.47 -24.82 -52.55
C HIS A 232 14.62 -24.89 -53.82
N GLY A 233 13.62 -24.02 -53.98
CA GLY A 233 12.67 -24.11 -55.10
C GLY A 233 11.70 -25.30 -54.98
N ARG A 234 11.54 -25.89 -53.79
CA ARG A 234 10.66 -27.06 -53.55
C ARG A 234 9.22 -26.67 -53.17
N GLY A 235 8.83 -25.44 -53.43
CA GLY A 235 7.55 -24.87 -53.02
C GLY A 235 7.50 -24.50 -51.54
N ALA A 236 6.78 -23.42 -51.22
CA ALA A 236 6.42 -22.88 -49.90
C ALA A 236 5.92 -21.44 -50.12
N ASP A 237 5.45 -20.79 -49.05
CA ASP A 237 4.95 -19.43 -49.14
C ASP A 237 6.06 -18.44 -49.56
N PRO A 238 5.85 -17.62 -50.59
CA PRO A 238 6.84 -16.66 -51.09
C PRO A 238 6.97 -15.43 -50.20
N VAL A 239 5.88 -15.05 -49.53
CA VAL A 239 5.76 -13.87 -48.68
C VAL A 239 5.20 -14.30 -47.34
N VAL A 240 5.97 -14.07 -46.28
CA VAL A 240 5.57 -14.37 -44.91
C VAL A 240 5.47 -13.08 -44.12
N GLN A 241 4.28 -12.83 -43.58
CA GLN A 241 4.07 -11.72 -42.67
C GLN A 241 4.18 -12.22 -41.23
N LEU A 242 5.15 -11.66 -40.51
CA LEU A 242 5.28 -11.86 -39.07
C LEU A 242 4.31 -10.91 -38.38
N GLN A 243 3.17 -11.46 -38.00
CA GLN A 243 2.26 -10.84 -37.06
C GLN A 243 2.57 -11.34 -35.66
N THR A 244 2.66 -10.44 -34.70
CA THR A 244 2.71 -10.84 -33.29
C THR A 244 1.72 -10.01 -32.52
N ASN A 245 0.72 -10.66 -31.92
CA ASN A 245 -0.12 -10.06 -30.87
C ASN A 245 0.66 -9.81 -29.57
N PHE A 246 1.96 -10.14 -29.55
CA PHE A 246 2.82 -10.22 -28.39
C PHE A 246 4.17 -9.58 -28.73
N GLY A 247 4.48 -8.45 -28.08
CA GLY A 247 5.78 -7.82 -28.23
C GLY A 247 6.93 -8.79 -27.93
N GLY A 248 7.85 -8.95 -28.89
CA GLY A 248 9.11 -9.67 -28.71
C GLY A 248 9.41 -10.86 -29.64
N GLY A 249 8.63 -11.13 -30.69
CA GLY A 249 8.84 -12.29 -31.57
C GLY A 249 9.28 -12.01 -33.02
N LYS A 250 8.96 -10.84 -33.58
CA LYS A 250 9.14 -10.50 -35.02
C LYS A 250 10.62 -10.46 -35.39
N THR A 251 11.36 -9.51 -34.81
CA THR A 251 12.80 -9.34 -35.02
C THR A 251 13.59 -10.58 -34.62
N HIS A 252 13.17 -11.29 -33.56
CA HIS A 252 13.81 -12.55 -33.15
C HIS A 252 13.63 -13.67 -34.19
N SER A 253 12.44 -13.82 -34.78
CA SER A 253 12.19 -14.79 -35.84
C SER A 253 12.95 -14.44 -37.12
N MET A 254 13.07 -13.14 -37.45
CA MET A 254 13.92 -12.68 -38.55
C MET A 254 15.40 -12.97 -38.30
N LEU A 255 15.89 -12.79 -37.07
CA LEU A 255 17.25 -13.17 -36.70
C LEU A 255 17.48 -14.68 -36.83
N ALA A 256 16.50 -15.51 -36.45
CA ALA A 256 16.58 -16.95 -36.65
C ALA A 256 16.73 -17.32 -38.13
N LEU A 257 15.97 -16.68 -39.01
CA LEU A 257 16.13 -16.83 -40.47
C LEU A 257 17.48 -16.31 -40.96
N TYR A 258 17.90 -15.14 -40.50
CA TYR A 258 19.19 -14.54 -40.86
C TYR A 258 20.36 -15.47 -40.49
N HIS A 259 20.33 -16.05 -39.29
CA HIS A 259 21.37 -16.95 -38.78
C HIS A 259 21.32 -18.34 -39.39
N LEU A 260 20.13 -18.85 -39.69
CA LEU A 260 19.95 -20.12 -40.40
C LEU A 260 20.79 -20.13 -41.70
N PHE A 261 20.77 -19.03 -42.45
CA PHE A 261 21.49 -18.90 -43.71
C PHE A 261 22.82 -18.13 -43.57
N SER A 262 23.46 -18.20 -42.39
CA SER A 262 24.76 -17.56 -42.13
C SER A 262 25.96 -18.29 -42.74
N GLY A 263 25.77 -19.53 -43.19
CA GLY A 263 26.85 -20.43 -43.61
C GLY A 263 27.36 -21.36 -42.48
N THR A 264 26.83 -21.22 -41.26
CA THR A 264 27.09 -22.14 -40.15
C THR A 264 26.47 -23.51 -40.43
N SER A 265 27.15 -24.59 -40.07
CA SER A 265 26.63 -25.95 -40.25
C SER A 265 25.34 -26.15 -39.43
N PRO A 266 24.27 -26.74 -40.00
CA PRO A 266 23.04 -27.05 -39.26
C PRO A 266 23.30 -27.90 -38.01
N LYS A 267 24.32 -28.76 -38.05
CA LYS A 267 24.68 -29.66 -36.94
C LYS A 267 25.22 -28.93 -35.71
N ASP A 268 25.75 -27.72 -35.90
CA ASP A 268 26.26 -26.89 -34.82
C ASP A 268 25.16 -25.99 -34.21
N LEU A 269 23.98 -25.97 -34.84
CA LEU A 269 22.85 -25.15 -34.42
C LEU A 269 21.84 -26.01 -33.66
N ALA A 270 21.63 -25.71 -32.37
CA ALA A 270 20.76 -26.51 -31.52
C ALA A 270 19.30 -26.56 -32.04
N GLY A 271 18.76 -27.77 -32.19
CA GLY A 271 17.37 -28.03 -32.59
C GLY A 271 17.10 -27.94 -34.10
N LEU A 272 18.13 -27.69 -34.92
CA LEU A 272 17.97 -27.61 -36.38
C LEU A 272 17.76 -28.95 -37.06
N ASP A 273 18.11 -30.07 -36.43
CA ASP A 273 17.88 -31.41 -36.98
C ASP A 273 16.38 -31.64 -37.28
N GLU A 274 15.49 -31.25 -36.37
CA GLU A 274 14.05 -31.36 -36.55
C GLU A 274 13.53 -30.45 -37.68
N VAL A 275 14.11 -29.27 -37.84
CA VAL A 275 13.77 -28.32 -38.91
C VAL A 275 14.21 -28.87 -40.27
N MET A 276 15.41 -29.44 -40.35
CA MET A 276 15.94 -30.06 -41.58
C MET A 276 15.12 -31.28 -41.98
N GLN A 277 14.73 -32.12 -41.00
CA GLN A 277 13.84 -33.26 -41.21
C GLN A 277 12.46 -32.80 -41.73
N LYS A 278 11.86 -31.77 -41.10
CA LYS A 278 10.56 -31.22 -41.52
C LYS A 278 10.62 -30.52 -42.89
N ALA A 279 11.77 -29.98 -43.26
CA ALA A 279 12.01 -29.40 -44.58
C ALA A 279 12.36 -30.44 -45.65
N GLU A 280 12.56 -31.71 -45.26
CA GLU A 280 13.02 -32.80 -46.13
C GLU A 280 14.33 -32.43 -46.88
N ALA A 281 15.23 -31.72 -46.22
CA ALA A 281 16.45 -31.17 -46.81
C ALA A 281 17.72 -31.72 -46.13
N ASP A 282 18.71 -32.10 -46.94
CA ASP A 282 20.00 -32.63 -46.44
C ASP A 282 21.07 -31.54 -46.26
N LYS A 283 20.90 -30.39 -46.92
CA LYS A 283 21.82 -29.24 -46.91
C LYS A 283 21.02 -27.96 -46.85
N LEU A 284 21.64 -26.88 -46.35
CA LEU A 284 21.04 -25.55 -46.45
C LEU A 284 21.44 -24.87 -47.77
N PRO A 285 20.53 -24.10 -48.39
CA PRO A 285 20.89 -23.19 -49.47
C PRO A 285 21.74 -22.03 -48.93
N SER A 286 22.48 -21.37 -49.82
CA SER A 286 23.30 -20.19 -49.49
C SER A 286 22.68 -18.93 -50.12
N PRO A 287 21.54 -18.42 -49.61
CA PRO A 287 20.90 -17.25 -50.16
C PRO A 287 21.68 -15.96 -49.89
N ARG A 288 21.52 -14.99 -50.79
CA ARG A 288 21.84 -13.59 -50.51
C ARG A 288 20.83 -13.07 -49.48
N ARG A 289 21.32 -12.55 -48.35
CA ARG A 289 20.49 -12.02 -47.25
C ARG A 289 20.41 -10.51 -47.37
N VAL A 290 19.21 -10.00 -47.63
CA VAL A 290 18.88 -8.56 -47.65
C VAL A 290 18.15 -8.22 -46.36
N VAL A 291 18.58 -7.16 -45.69
CA VAL A 291 18.02 -6.66 -44.43
C VAL A 291 17.67 -5.18 -44.59
N LEU A 292 16.38 -4.87 -44.51
CA LEU A 292 15.85 -3.50 -44.55
C LEU A 292 15.16 -3.21 -43.22
N VAL A 293 15.63 -2.20 -42.48
CA VAL A 293 15.05 -1.84 -41.18
C VAL A 293 14.56 -0.39 -41.22
N GLY A 294 13.24 -0.22 -41.15
CA GLY A 294 12.59 1.03 -41.50
C GLY A 294 12.88 2.22 -40.56
N ASN A 295 13.30 1.97 -39.33
CA ASN A 295 13.72 3.02 -38.39
C ASN A 295 15.23 3.35 -38.47
N LYS A 296 16.02 2.60 -39.26
CA LYS A 296 17.47 2.83 -39.45
C LYS A 296 17.79 3.44 -40.81
N ILE A 297 16.99 3.15 -41.83
CA ILE A 297 17.16 3.70 -43.18
C ILE A 297 16.43 5.04 -43.25
N SER A 298 17.17 6.11 -43.57
CA SER A 298 16.60 7.46 -43.72
C SER A 298 15.93 7.62 -45.08
N PRO A 299 14.66 8.08 -45.15
CA PRO A 299 14.03 8.43 -46.43
C PRO A 299 14.48 9.79 -46.98
N GLY A 300 15.05 10.66 -46.12
CA GLY A 300 15.42 12.03 -46.48
C GLY A 300 16.87 12.20 -46.94
N ASN A 301 17.77 11.30 -46.54
CA ASN A 301 19.20 11.45 -46.72
C ASN A 301 19.79 10.26 -47.50
N PRO A 302 20.33 10.48 -48.71
CA PRO A 302 21.05 9.46 -49.46
C PRO A 302 22.27 8.95 -48.69
N VAL A 303 22.57 7.66 -48.82
CA VAL A 303 23.73 7.01 -48.18
C VAL A 303 24.75 6.61 -49.25
N VAL A 304 26.01 7.01 -49.03
CA VAL A 304 27.14 6.57 -49.86
C VAL A 304 27.68 5.26 -49.31
N ARG A 305 27.64 4.21 -50.12
CA ARG A 305 28.13 2.87 -49.79
C ARG A 305 29.65 2.79 -49.97
N SER A 306 30.27 1.74 -49.40
CA SER A 306 31.73 1.54 -49.44
C SER A 306 32.31 1.42 -50.86
N ASP A 307 31.49 1.06 -51.85
CA ASP A 307 31.85 0.96 -53.27
C ASP A 307 31.59 2.26 -54.07
N GLY A 308 31.23 3.35 -53.37
CA GLY A 308 30.91 4.66 -53.94
C GLY A 308 29.49 4.78 -54.50
N THR A 309 28.66 3.75 -54.37
CA THR A 309 27.25 3.79 -54.82
C THR A 309 26.45 4.72 -53.91
N VAL A 310 25.68 5.65 -54.50
CA VAL A 310 24.76 6.53 -53.75
C VAL A 310 23.36 5.93 -53.79
N VAL A 311 22.88 5.48 -52.64
CA VAL A 311 21.57 4.84 -52.49
C VAL A 311 20.59 5.82 -51.85
N ARG A 312 19.39 5.98 -52.42
CA ARG A 312 18.36 6.92 -51.93
C ARG A 312 17.11 6.25 -51.38
N THR A 313 16.80 5.06 -51.86
CA THR A 313 15.48 4.41 -51.67
C THR A 313 15.60 3.01 -51.08
N LEU A 314 14.50 2.45 -50.55
CA LEU A 314 14.46 1.06 -50.06
C LEU A 314 14.75 0.04 -51.17
N TRP A 315 14.27 0.26 -52.40
CA TRP A 315 14.56 -0.64 -53.52
C TRP A 315 16.01 -0.52 -54.00
N GLY A 316 16.57 0.70 -53.98
CA GLY A 316 18.00 0.94 -54.18
C GLY A 316 18.86 0.14 -53.19
N GLU A 317 18.48 0.19 -51.91
CA GLU A 317 19.16 -0.55 -50.85
C GLU A 317 19.05 -2.06 -51.03
N LEU A 318 17.86 -2.54 -51.38
CA LEU A 318 17.61 -3.95 -51.68
C LEU A 318 18.52 -4.43 -52.82
N ALA A 319 18.59 -3.71 -53.94
CA ALA A 319 19.43 -4.13 -55.06
C ALA A 319 20.91 -4.10 -54.72
N TRP A 320 21.37 -3.07 -54.01
CA TRP A 320 22.76 -2.97 -53.59
C TRP A 320 23.16 -4.11 -52.64
N GLN A 321 22.32 -4.45 -51.66
CA GLN A 321 22.62 -5.60 -50.78
C GLN A 321 22.57 -6.95 -51.53
N LEU A 322 21.77 -7.05 -52.59
CA LEU A 322 21.60 -8.28 -53.36
C LEU A 322 22.82 -8.61 -54.25
N GLY A 323 23.39 -7.59 -54.92
CA GLY A 323 24.47 -7.79 -55.89
C GLY A 323 25.47 -6.64 -56.03
N GLY A 324 25.51 -5.72 -55.06
CA GLY A 324 26.38 -4.55 -55.03
C GLY A 324 26.08 -3.57 -56.16
N LYS A 325 27.10 -2.81 -56.57
CA LYS A 325 27.04 -1.85 -57.68
C LYS A 325 26.42 -2.39 -58.98
N LYS A 326 26.65 -3.68 -59.32
CA LYS A 326 26.12 -4.28 -60.57
C LYS A 326 24.59 -4.41 -60.52
N ALA A 327 24.05 -4.91 -59.41
CA ALA A 327 22.60 -5.02 -59.23
C ALA A 327 21.94 -3.64 -59.11
N PHE A 328 22.56 -2.71 -58.37
CA PHE A 328 22.07 -1.34 -58.25
C PHE A 328 21.99 -0.62 -59.61
N ALA A 329 22.98 -0.79 -60.49
CA ALA A 329 23.00 -0.15 -61.81
C ALA A 329 21.74 -0.44 -62.65
N ARG A 330 21.10 -1.61 -62.46
CA ARG A 330 19.87 -1.98 -63.17
C ARG A 330 18.66 -1.11 -62.79
N ILE A 331 18.61 -0.64 -61.55
CA ILE A 331 17.51 0.16 -61.00
C ILE A 331 17.95 1.59 -60.62
N GLN A 332 19.15 2.00 -61.05
CA GLN A 332 19.74 3.29 -60.67
C GLN A 332 18.83 4.46 -61.07
N ALA A 333 18.24 4.40 -62.27
CA ALA A 333 17.33 5.43 -62.74
C ALA A 333 16.05 5.52 -61.88
N ASP A 334 15.58 4.38 -61.36
CA ASP A 334 14.39 4.30 -60.49
C ASP A 334 14.69 4.81 -59.07
N ASP A 335 15.90 4.54 -58.54
CA ASP A 335 16.40 5.10 -57.29
C ASP A 335 16.59 6.63 -57.39
N GLU A 336 17.19 7.13 -58.47
CA GLU A 336 17.40 8.57 -58.71
C GLU A 336 16.09 9.35 -58.85
N LYS A 337 15.07 8.74 -59.47
CA LYS A 337 13.75 9.35 -59.68
C LYS A 337 12.77 9.05 -58.55
N ALA A 338 13.17 8.26 -57.56
CA ALA A 338 12.35 7.83 -56.45
C ALA A 338 10.99 7.20 -56.89
N THR A 339 11.03 6.34 -57.92
CA THR A 339 9.87 5.60 -58.47
C THR A 339 10.03 4.09 -58.34
N SER A 340 8.91 3.34 -58.27
CA SER A 340 8.95 1.86 -58.16
C SER A 340 9.62 1.22 -59.38
N PRO A 341 10.55 0.25 -59.22
CA PRO A 341 11.31 -0.34 -60.35
C PRO A 341 10.53 -1.31 -61.25
N GLY A 342 9.27 -1.61 -60.91
CA GLY A 342 8.45 -2.56 -61.68
C GLY A 342 9.09 -3.95 -61.80
N ASP A 343 9.00 -4.55 -63.00
CA ASP A 343 9.43 -5.93 -63.27
C ASP A 343 10.95 -6.15 -63.16
N ALA A 344 11.76 -5.07 -63.11
CA ALA A 344 13.20 -5.16 -62.90
C ALA A 344 13.56 -5.90 -61.59
N LEU A 345 12.70 -5.83 -60.55
CA LEU A 345 12.89 -6.56 -59.31
C LEU A 345 12.86 -8.08 -59.53
N ARG A 346 11.93 -8.59 -60.34
CA ARG A 346 11.85 -10.02 -60.67
C ARG A 346 13.12 -10.49 -61.37
N GLU A 347 13.63 -9.70 -62.31
CA GLU A 347 14.85 -10.03 -63.03
C GLU A 347 16.08 -10.04 -62.11
N LEU A 348 16.18 -9.07 -61.18
CA LEU A 348 17.21 -9.05 -60.14
C LEU A 348 17.18 -10.31 -59.28
N PHE A 349 15.99 -10.74 -58.84
CA PHE A 349 15.85 -11.95 -58.03
C PHE A 349 16.22 -13.23 -58.80
N ARG A 350 15.94 -13.29 -60.11
CA ARG A 350 16.39 -14.42 -60.95
C ARG A 350 17.89 -14.44 -61.16
N GLU A 351 18.51 -13.28 -61.39
CA GLU A 351 19.96 -13.18 -61.66
C GLU A 351 20.80 -13.42 -60.40
N HIS A 352 20.35 -12.94 -59.24
CA HIS A 352 21.12 -12.98 -57.99
C HIS A 352 20.59 -13.97 -56.94
N GLY A 353 19.59 -14.78 -57.28
CA GLY A 353 18.99 -15.78 -56.39
C GLY A 353 19.88 -17.00 -56.12
N PRO A 354 19.61 -17.76 -55.03
CA PRO A 354 18.49 -17.62 -54.09
C PRO A 354 18.59 -16.38 -53.17
N CYS A 355 17.46 -15.80 -52.77
CA CYS A 355 17.40 -14.55 -51.98
C CYS A 355 16.51 -14.70 -50.74
N LEU A 356 16.99 -14.21 -49.60
CA LEU A 356 16.18 -13.97 -48.40
C LEU A 356 16.10 -12.47 -48.16
N ILE A 357 14.90 -11.91 -48.17
CA ILE A 357 14.64 -10.48 -47.95
C ILE A 357 13.88 -10.33 -46.63
N LEU A 358 14.49 -9.63 -45.67
CA LEU A 358 13.93 -9.35 -44.36
C LEU A 358 13.63 -7.85 -44.26
N ILE A 359 12.37 -7.49 -44.04
CA ILE A 359 11.94 -6.10 -43.87
C ILE A 359 11.33 -5.92 -42.49
N ASP A 360 12.11 -5.32 -41.58
CA ASP A 360 11.69 -4.98 -40.22
C ASP A 360 11.19 -3.53 -40.15
N GLU A 361 10.17 -3.26 -39.34
CA GLU A 361 9.62 -1.92 -39.09
C GLU A 361 9.22 -1.12 -40.35
N TRP A 362 8.63 -1.76 -41.37
CA TRP A 362 8.26 -1.07 -42.63
C TRP A 362 7.29 0.10 -42.41
N VAL A 363 6.31 -0.05 -41.50
CA VAL A 363 5.38 1.04 -41.15
C VAL A 363 6.14 2.28 -40.64
N ALA A 364 7.23 2.07 -39.89
CA ALA A 364 8.06 3.16 -39.38
C ALA A 364 8.77 3.93 -40.50
N TYR A 365 9.17 3.25 -41.59
CA TYR A 365 9.70 3.93 -42.78
C TYR A 365 8.59 4.68 -43.52
N ALA A 366 7.48 4.01 -43.82
CA ALA A 366 6.40 4.57 -44.63
C ALA A 366 5.80 5.85 -44.02
N ARG A 367 5.60 5.89 -42.69
CA ARG A 367 5.03 7.07 -42.01
C ARG A 367 5.91 8.32 -42.05
N GLN A 368 7.21 8.18 -42.34
CA GLN A 368 8.15 9.30 -42.47
C GLN A 368 8.06 9.98 -43.84
N LEU A 369 7.45 9.34 -44.84
CA LEU A 369 7.33 9.89 -46.19
C LEU A 369 6.17 10.86 -46.31
N HIS A 370 6.21 11.76 -47.29
CA HIS A 370 5.15 12.74 -47.55
C HIS A 370 4.32 12.35 -48.77
N ASP A 371 3.13 12.94 -48.92
CA ASP A 371 2.28 12.67 -50.08
C ASP A 371 2.87 13.29 -51.36
N GLN A 372 3.63 14.38 -51.20
CA GLN A 372 4.45 14.98 -52.26
C GLN A 372 5.77 14.22 -52.40
N SER A 373 6.31 14.13 -53.61
CA SER A 373 7.61 13.51 -53.87
C SER A 373 8.78 14.47 -53.60
N ASP A 374 8.86 14.99 -52.37
CA ASP A 374 9.87 15.96 -51.93
C ASP A 374 11.09 15.30 -51.26
N LEU A 375 10.98 14.03 -50.84
CA LEU A 375 12.06 13.26 -50.25
C LEU A 375 12.74 12.32 -51.27
N PRO A 376 14.06 12.10 -51.18
CA PRO A 376 14.78 11.14 -52.03
C PRO A 376 14.24 9.70 -51.96
N GLY A 377 13.64 9.31 -50.84
CA GLY A 377 13.03 8.00 -50.63
C GLY A 377 11.66 7.79 -51.31
N GLY A 378 11.14 8.79 -52.03
CA GLY A 378 9.86 8.76 -52.75
C GLY A 378 8.70 9.37 -51.96
N SER A 379 7.49 9.21 -52.46
CA SER A 379 6.26 9.60 -51.75
C SER A 379 5.64 8.45 -50.97
N PHE A 380 4.67 8.79 -50.13
CA PHE A 380 3.85 7.85 -49.38
C PHE A 380 3.18 6.81 -50.31
N GLU A 381 2.60 7.25 -51.43
CA GLU A 381 1.96 6.38 -52.42
C GLU A 381 2.94 5.44 -53.14
N THR A 382 4.13 5.94 -53.48
CA THR A 382 5.15 5.13 -54.17
C THR A 382 5.57 3.93 -53.33
N GLN A 383 5.56 4.01 -51.99
CA GLN A 383 5.91 2.87 -51.15
C GLN A 383 4.92 1.71 -51.24
N PHE A 384 3.62 1.98 -51.33
CA PHE A 384 2.63 0.90 -51.47
C PHE A 384 2.71 0.28 -52.86
N THR A 385 3.01 1.09 -53.88
CA THR A 385 3.33 0.58 -55.22
C THR A 385 4.56 -0.32 -55.20
N PHE A 386 5.62 0.08 -54.51
CA PHE A 386 6.81 -0.76 -54.32
C PHE A 386 6.47 -2.05 -53.55
N ALA A 387 5.68 -1.99 -52.48
CA ALA A 387 5.27 -3.17 -51.73
C ALA A 387 4.49 -4.18 -52.60
N GLN A 388 3.61 -3.69 -53.46
CA GLN A 388 2.87 -4.54 -54.40
C GLN A 388 3.81 -5.20 -55.41
N VAL A 389 4.64 -4.41 -56.08
CA VAL A 389 5.58 -4.94 -57.08
C VAL A 389 6.58 -5.92 -56.45
N LEU A 390 7.05 -5.64 -55.24
CA LEU A 390 7.97 -6.51 -54.51
C LEU A 390 7.32 -7.87 -54.21
N THR A 391 6.12 -7.88 -53.63
CA THR A 391 5.41 -9.12 -53.28
C THR A 391 5.06 -9.95 -54.52
N GLU A 392 4.62 -9.31 -55.61
CA GLU A 392 4.35 -9.97 -56.90
C GLU A 392 5.64 -10.54 -57.53
N SER A 393 6.74 -9.78 -57.51
CA SER A 393 8.03 -10.21 -58.04
C SER A 393 8.61 -11.42 -57.29
N VAL A 394 8.52 -11.41 -55.95
CA VAL A 394 8.98 -12.53 -55.12
C VAL A 394 8.15 -13.79 -55.36
N LYS A 395 6.84 -13.65 -55.55
CA LYS A 395 5.94 -14.77 -55.89
C LYS A 395 6.36 -15.48 -57.17
N LEU A 396 6.78 -14.73 -58.19
CA LEU A 396 7.18 -15.24 -59.52
C LEU A 396 8.58 -15.86 -59.58
N VAL A 397 9.34 -15.87 -58.47
CA VAL A 397 10.70 -16.41 -58.41
C VAL A 397 10.79 -17.50 -57.33
N ASP A 398 10.90 -18.75 -57.76
CA ASP A 398 10.71 -19.94 -56.92
C ASP A 398 11.67 -20.04 -55.73
N ASN A 399 12.84 -19.41 -55.79
CA ASN A 399 13.90 -19.44 -54.78
C ASN A 399 14.12 -18.08 -54.09
N CYS A 400 13.09 -17.24 -54.01
CA CYS A 400 13.09 -15.98 -53.29
C CYS A 400 12.06 -16.01 -52.15
N LEU A 401 12.46 -15.57 -50.95
CA LEU A 401 11.60 -15.46 -49.77
C LEU A 401 11.61 -14.02 -49.23
N LEU A 402 10.43 -13.46 -49.05
CA LEU A 402 10.22 -12.17 -48.42
C LEU A 402 9.56 -12.35 -47.05
N VAL A 403 10.17 -11.81 -45.99
CA VAL A 403 9.63 -11.82 -44.64
C VAL A 403 9.49 -10.40 -44.14
N ILE A 404 8.28 -10.02 -43.72
CA ILE A 404 7.94 -8.65 -43.34
C ILE A 404 7.39 -8.65 -41.91
N SER A 405 7.82 -7.70 -41.08
CA SER A 405 7.21 -7.44 -39.78
C SER A 405 6.15 -6.34 -39.92
N LEU A 406 4.94 -6.58 -39.43
CA LEU A 406 3.93 -5.53 -39.26
C LEU A 406 3.39 -5.53 -37.82
N PRO A 407 3.07 -4.36 -37.25
CA PRO A 407 2.31 -4.26 -35.99
C PRO A 407 0.98 -5.01 -36.09
N ALA A 408 0.56 -5.67 -35.00
CA ALA A 408 -0.79 -6.22 -34.90
C ALA A 408 -1.76 -5.08 -34.55
N SER A 409 -2.87 -4.93 -35.28
CA SER A 409 -3.95 -4.03 -34.89
C SER A 409 -5.12 -4.86 -34.36
N ASP A 410 -5.46 -4.68 -33.07
CA ASP A 410 -6.58 -5.36 -32.42
C ASP A 410 -7.88 -4.62 -32.75
N THR A 411 -8.31 -4.69 -34.01
CA THR A 411 -9.52 -3.96 -34.48
C THR A 411 -10.84 -4.71 -34.26
N GLY A 412 -10.87 -5.77 -33.44
CA GLY A 412 -12.08 -6.56 -33.28
C GLY A 412 -12.31 -7.13 -31.89
N ARG A 413 -12.98 -6.37 -30.99
CA ARG A 413 -14.10 -6.88 -30.14
C ARG A 413 -14.79 -5.92 -29.16
N SER A 414 -14.49 -4.63 -29.07
CA SER A 414 -15.30 -3.74 -28.22
C SER A 414 -15.39 -2.29 -28.72
N PRO A 415 -16.57 -1.65 -28.78
CA PRO A 415 -16.74 -0.22 -29.09
C PRO A 415 -16.06 0.71 -28.06
N HIS A 416 -15.65 0.17 -26.91
CA HIS A 416 -14.98 0.90 -25.83
C HIS A 416 -13.47 0.65 -25.76
N ALA A 417 -12.91 -0.19 -26.62
CA ALA A 417 -11.46 -0.37 -26.73
C ALA A 417 -10.92 0.68 -27.71
N GLN A 418 -10.50 1.85 -27.20
CA GLN A 418 -9.56 2.71 -27.92
C GLN A 418 -8.21 1.97 -27.97
N ALA A 419 -8.06 1.04 -28.93
CA ALA A 419 -6.82 0.29 -29.12
C ALA A 419 -5.79 1.12 -29.92
N ASP A 420 -4.57 1.17 -29.34
CA ASP A 420 -3.25 1.20 -29.98
C ASP A 420 -2.90 2.35 -30.94
N ASP A 421 -2.64 3.55 -30.38
CA ASP A 421 -1.93 4.64 -31.08
C ASP A 421 -0.40 4.60 -30.90
N VAL A 422 0.12 3.80 -29.95
CA VAL A 422 1.51 3.90 -29.49
C VAL A 422 2.53 3.20 -30.40
N GLU A 423 2.26 1.96 -30.87
CA GLU A 423 3.19 1.22 -31.73
C GLU A 423 3.14 1.72 -33.19
N VAL A 424 1.98 2.22 -33.62
CA VAL A 424 1.76 2.62 -35.01
C VAL A 424 2.20 4.07 -35.27
N GLY A 425 2.26 4.93 -34.24
CA GLY A 425 2.80 6.29 -34.34
C GLY A 425 1.80 7.32 -34.90
N GLY A 426 0.54 7.24 -34.46
CA GLY A 426 -0.53 8.18 -34.82
C GLY A 426 -1.28 7.86 -36.12
N GLN A 427 -2.08 8.81 -36.60
CA GLN A 427 -3.01 8.62 -37.72
C GLN A 427 -2.34 8.18 -39.03
N ARG A 428 -1.22 8.80 -39.42
CA ARG A 428 -0.46 8.40 -40.63
C ARG A 428 0.13 7.01 -40.53
N GLY A 429 0.51 6.59 -39.33
CA GLY A 429 0.96 5.23 -39.07
C GLY A 429 -0.14 4.21 -39.30
N ARG A 430 -1.36 4.46 -38.78
CA ARG A 430 -2.51 3.58 -38.99
C ARG A 430 -2.83 3.43 -40.47
N GLU A 431 -2.85 4.55 -41.18
CA GLU A 431 -3.05 4.55 -42.63
C GLU A 431 -1.98 3.72 -43.36
N ALA A 432 -0.71 3.86 -42.98
CA ALA A 432 0.38 3.07 -43.54
C ALA A 432 0.23 1.56 -43.26
N LEU A 433 -0.15 1.20 -42.03
CA LEU A 433 -0.40 -0.18 -41.63
C LEU A 433 -1.55 -0.80 -42.43
N ASP A 434 -2.69 -0.12 -42.50
CA ASP A 434 -3.88 -0.62 -43.21
C ASP A 434 -3.61 -0.81 -44.70
N ARG A 435 -2.92 0.15 -45.34
CA ARG A 435 -2.54 0.06 -46.75
C ARG A 435 -1.53 -1.07 -47.00
N LEU A 436 -0.47 -1.20 -46.19
CA LEU A 436 0.48 -2.31 -46.30
C LEU A 436 -0.21 -3.66 -46.10
N ARG A 437 -1.11 -3.79 -45.12
CA ARG A 437 -1.92 -5.00 -44.91
C ARG A 437 -2.78 -5.33 -46.13
N ASN A 438 -3.43 -4.35 -46.74
CA ASN A 438 -4.28 -4.58 -47.91
C ASN A 438 -3.48 -5.04 -49.15
N VAL A 439 -2.25 -4.55 -49.30
CA VAL A 439 -1.35 -4.95 -50.39
C VAL A 439 -0.79 -6.35 -50.16
N ILE A 440 -0.29 -6.63 -48.95
CA ILE A 440 0.41 -7.88 -48.62
C ILE A 440 -0.58 -9.03 -48.37
N GLY A 441 -1.73 -8.73 -47.75
CA GLY A 441 -2.75 -9.70 -47.32
C GLY A 441 -3.41 -10.53 -48.43
N ARG A 442 -3.22 -10.14 -49.70
CA ARG A 442 -3.70 -10.91 -50.86
C ARG A 442 -2.80 -12.11 -51.21
N VAL A 443 -1.57 -12.15 -50.67
CA VAL A 443 -0.50 -13.06 -51.11
C VAL A 443 0.12 -13.85 -49.95
N GLU A 444 -0.23 -13.55 -48.70
CA GLU A 444 0.51 -14.02 -47.52
C GLU A 444 -0.06 -15.26 -46.83
N SER A 445 0.83 -15.98 -46.13
CA SER A 445 0.50 -16.91 -45.05
C SER A 445 0.69 -16.22 -43.69
N SER A 446 -0.32 -16.24 -42.82
CA SER A 446 -0.24 -15.66 -41.47
C SER A 446 0.57 -16.58 -40.53
N TRP A 447 1.65 -16.04 -39.94
CA TRP A 447 2.43 -16.70 -38.90
C TRP A 447 1.78 -16.54 -37.53
N ARG A 448 1.65 -17.64 -36.75
CA ARG A 448 1.02 -17.63 -35.42
C ARG A 448 2.04 -17.44 -34.28
N PRO A 449 1.70 -16.65 -33.23
CA PRO A 449 2.51 -16.53 -32.02
C PRO A 449 2.69 -17.86 -31.26
N ALA A 450 3.72 -17.93 -30.42
CA ALA A 450 3.96 -19.04 -29.50
C ALA A 450 2.83 -19.18 -28.47
N SER A 451 2.56 -20.41 -28.01
CA SER A 451 1.60 -20.66 -26.94
C SER A 451 2.15 -20.25 -25.56
N ALA A 452 1.26 -20.13 -24.56
CA ALA A 452 1.67 -19.84 -23.17
C ALA A 452 2.60 -20.92 -22.60
N GLU A 453 2.37 -22.19 -22.95
CA GLU A 453 3.19 -23.34 -22.52
C GLU A 453 4.60 -23.28 -23.12
N GLU A 454 4.73 -22.85 -24.38
CA GLU A 454 6.02 -22.60 -25.01
C GLU A 454 6.74 -21.38 -24.40
N GLY A 455 5.98 -20.43 -23.84
CA GLY A 455 6.48 -19.29 -23.08
C GLY A 455 7.40 -19.71 -21.92
N PHE A 456 7.08 -20.80 -21.23
CA PHE A 456 7.87 -21.30 -20.11
C PHE A 456 9.29 -21.69 -20.56
N GLU A 457 9.39 -22.43 -21.66
CA GLU A 457 10.67 -22.87 -22.23
C GLU A 457 11.49 -21.70 -22.77
N ILE A 458 10.83 -20.69 -23.36
CA ILE A 458 11.50 -19.47 -23.82
C ILE A 458 12.16 -18.76 -22.64
N VAL A 459 11.43 -18.55 -21.54
CA VAL A 459 11.96 -17.88 -20.35
C VAL A 459 13.06 -18.70 -19.69
N ARG A 460 12.84 -20.02 -19.54
CA ARG A 460 13.82 -20.93 -18.95
C ARG A 460 15.15 -20.91 -19.71
N ARG A 461 15.15 -21.09 -21.04
CA ARG A 461 16.39 -21.10 -21.85
C ARG A 461 17.13 -19.77 -21.85
N ARG A 462 16.40 -18.66 -21.75
CA ARG A 462 16.98 -17.32 -21.69
C ARG A 462 17.59 -16.98 -20.34
N LEU A 463 17.07 -17.52 -19.24
CA LEU A 463 17.52 -17.14 -17.90
C LEU A 463 18.46 -18.17 -17.27
N PHE A 464 18.41 -19.44 -17.69
CA PHE A 464 19.19 -20.54 -17.12
C PHE A 464 20.08 -21.25 -18.14
N GLU A 465 21.21 -21.75 -17.66
CA GLU A 465 22.08 -22.66 -18.39
C GLU A 465 21.38 -24.01 -18.63
N PRO A 466 21.70 -24.72 -19.72
CA PRO A 466 21.12 -26.04 -19.99
C PRO A 466 21.54 -27.05 -18.92
N MET A 467 20.58 -27.87 -18.47
CA MET A 467 20.88 -29.04 -17.65
C MET A 467 21.57 -30.08 -18.52
N THR A 468 22.77 -30.51 -18.12
CA THR A 468 23.61 -31.46 -18.89
C THR A 468 23.89 -32.74 -18.12
N GLU A 469 23.81 -32.71 -16.80
CA GLU A 469 24.10 -33.87 -15.97
C GLU A 469 22.83 -34.69 -15.68
N PRO A 470 22.88 -36.04 -15.76
CA PRO A 470 21.74 -36.90 -15.41
C PRO A 470 21.20 -36.69 -13.99
N SER A 471 22.05 -36.28 -13.05
CA SER A 471 21.70 -35.90 -11.67
C SER A 471 20.68 -34.77 -11.64
N GLN A 472 20.86 -33.74 -12.47
CA GLN A 472 19.98 -32.55 -12.51
C GLN A 472 18.56 -32.92 -12.95
N PHE A 473 18.43 -33.77 -13.98
CA PHE A 473 17.13 -34.25 -14.44
C PHE A 473 16.41 -35.09 -13.39
N LYS A 474 17.16 -35.93 -12.65
CA LYS A 474 16.61 -36.71 -11.54
C LYS A 474 16.11 -35.81 -10.41
N ASP A 475 16.92 -34.84 -9.99
CA ASP A 475 16.58 -33.91 -8.90
C ASP A 475 15.35 -33.06 -9.27
N ARG A 476 15.28 -32.55 -10.51
CA ARG A 476 14.08 -31.90 -11.08
C ARG A 476 12.84 -32.77 -10.96
N ASP A 477 12.93 -34.03 -11.42
CA ASP A 477 11.79 -34.94 -11.47
C ASP A 477 11.29 -35.31 -10.07
N VAL A 478 12.21 -35.42 -9.09
CA VAL A 478 11.88 -35.63 -7.67
C VAL A 478 11.11 -34.42 -7.12
N VAL A 479 11.56 -33.19 -7.40
CA VAL A 479 10.84 -31.97 -6.98
C VAL A 479 9.45 -31.91 -7.63
N ALA A 480 9.35 -32.08 -8.95
CA ALA A 480 8.08 -32.03 -9.66
C ALA A 480 7.08 -33.08 -9.12
N ARG A 481 7.55 -34.31 -8.85
CA ARG A 481 6.72 -35.36 -8.27
C ARG A 481 6.27 -35.02 -6.85
N ALA A 482 7.13 -34.48 -6.00
CA ALA A 482 6.75 -34.11 -4.64
C ALA A 482 5.64 -33.04 -4.60
N PHE A 483 5.70 -32.04 -5.50
CA PHE A 483 4.61 -31.06 -5.65
C PHE A 483 3.34 -31.68 -6.23
N ALA A 484 3.45 -32.53 -7.25
CA ALA A 484 2.30 -33.22 -7.81
C ALA A 484 1.60 -34.15 -6.78
N ASP A 485 2.39 -34.83 -5.93
CA ASP A 485 1.88 -35.65 -4.84
C ASP A 485 1.18 -34.81 -3.76
N LEU A 486 1.72 -33.64 -3.41
CA LEU A 486 1.05 -32.67 -2.52
C LEU A 486 -0.33 -32.30 -3.07
N TYR A 487 -0.41 -31.88 -4.34
CA TYR A 487 -1.67 -31.47 -4.97
C TYR A 487 -2.68 -32.62 -5.06
N ARG A 488 -2.22 -33.84 -5.37
CA ARG A 488 -3.07 -35.03 -5.45
C ARG A 488 -3.57 -35.53 -4.09
N THR A 489 -2.79 -35.38 -3.02
CA THR A 489 -3.16 -35.85 -1.68
C THR A 489 -4.07 -34.86 -0.96
N GLN A 490 -3.97 -33.56 -1.24
CA GLN A 490 -4.73 -32.50 -0.59
C GLN A 490 -5.72 -31.81 -1.54
N LYS A 491 -6.49 -32.58 -2.32
CA LYS A 491 -7.35 -32.09 -3.43
C LYS A 491 -8.37 -31.01 -3.07
N ALA A 492 -8.78 -30.92 -1.80
CA ALA A 492 -9.74 -29.91 -1.36
C ALA A 492 -9.13 -28.50 -1.29
N GLU A 493 -7.81 -28.41 -1.11
CA GLU A 493 -7.06 -27.18 -0.84
C GLU A 493 -6.46 -26.54 -2.10
N PHE A 494 -6.47 -27.24 -3.25
CA PHE A 494 -5.83 -26.81 -4.49
C PHE A 494 -6.80 -26.80 -5.68
N PRO A 495 -6.49 -26.06 -6.77
CA PRO A 495 -7.34 -26.02 -7.96
C PRO A 495 -7.44 -27.39 -8.67
N PRO A 496 -8.59 -27.70 -9.31
CA PRO A 496 -8.84 -29.00 -9.90
C PRO A 496 -7.83 -29.39 -11.00
N GLU A 497 -7.34 -28.42 -11.77
CA GLU A 497 -6.37 -28.64 -12.85
C GLU A 497 -4.99 -29.15 -12.35
N CYS A 498 -4.69 -29.00 -11.06
CA CYS A 498 -3.40 -29.43 -10.49
C CYS A 498 -3.38 -30.93 -10.13
N HIS A 499 -4.53 -31.61 -10.19
CA HIS A 499 -4.64 -33.02 -9.83
C HIS A 499 -4.20 -33.98 -10.94
N ASP A 500 -4.15 -33.49 -12.18
CA ASP A 500 -3.89 -34.29 -13.37
C ASP A 500 -2.39 -34.50 -13.62
N GLY A 501 -2.05 -35.60 -14.29
CA GLY A 501 -0.67 -35.92 -14.65
C GLY A 501 -0.01 -34.86 -15.54
N ASP A 502 -0.82 -34.13 -16.32
CA ASP A 502 -0.36 -33.06 -17.18
C ASP A 502 0.27 -31.90 -16.38
N TYR A 503 -0.21 -31.63 -15.15
CA TYR A 503 0.37 -30.60 -14.30
C TYR A 503 1.77 -30.98 -13.80
N GLU A 504 2.04 -32.26 -13.53
CA GLU A 504 3.40 -32.75 -13.23
C GLU A 504 4.34 -32.50 -14.42
N THR A 505 3.86 -32.72 -15.64
CA THR A 505 4.62 -32.42 -16.86
C THR A 505 4.90 -30.92 -16.98
N ARG A 506 3.91 -30.06 -16.70
CA ARG A 506 4.10 -28.60 -16.66
C ARG A 506 5.15 -28.17 -15.63
N LEU A 507 5.15 -28.78 -14.44
CA LEU A 507 6.17 -28.52 -13.41
C LEU A 507 7.58 -28.88 -13.90
N LYS A 508 7.74 -30.00 -14.60
CA LYS A 508 9.05 -30.40 -15.16
C LYS A 508 9.54 -29.45 -16.25
N THR A 509 8.64 -28.99 -17.12
CA THR A 509 8.97 -28.07 -18.22
C THR A 509 9.31 -26.66 -17.70
N ALA A 510 8.58 -26.18 -16.69
CA ALA A 510 8.78 -24.84 -16.13
C ALA A 510 9.93 -24.74 -15.12
N TYR A 511 10.47 -25.88 -14.63
CA TYR A 511 11.51 -25.91 -13.61
C TYR A 511 12.73 -25.02 -13.97
N PRO A 512 13.21 -24.17 -13.05
CA PRO A 512 12.91 -24.13 -11.60
C PRO A 512 11.78 -23.17 -11.18
N ILE A 513 10.95 -22.71 -12.12
CA ILE A 513 9.88 -21.73 -11.87
C ILE A 513 8.54 -22.45 -11.80
N HIS A 514 7.72 -22.15 -10.80
CA HIS A 514 6.38 -22.73 -10.70
C HIS A 514 5.45 -22.18 -11.80
N PRO A 515 4.66 -23.03 -12.51
CA PRO A 515 3.77 -22.62 -13.60
C PRO A 515 2.82 -21.47 -13.26
N GLU A 516 2.34 -21.42 -12.01
CA GLU A 516 1.43 -20.36 -11.51
C GLU A 516 1.99 -18.94 -11.71
N ILE A 517 3.31 -18.72 -11.62
CA ILE A 517 3.90 -17.39 -11.87
C ILE A 517 3.60 -16.96 -13.31
N PHE A 518 3.82 -17.86 -14.26
CA PHE A 518 3.62 -17.57 -15.67
C PHE A 518 2.13 -17.45 -16.01
N ASP A 519 1.28 -18.29 -15.42
CA ASP A 519 -0.16 -18.21 -15.62
C ASP A 519 -0.69 -16.83 -15.20
N ARG A 520 -0.20 -16.26 -14.08
CA ARG A 520 -0.50 -14.89 -13.67
C ARG A 520 0.07 -13.84 -14.63
N LEU A 521 1.34 -13.97 -15.04
CA LEU A 521 1.98 -12.98 -15.90
C LEU A 521 1.43 -12.95 -17.33
N TYR A 522 1.10 -14.10 -17.92
CA TYR A 522 0.57 -14.20 -19.28
C TYR A 522 -0.95 -14.06 -19.37
N SER A 523 -1.69 -14.34 -18.29
CA SER A 523 -3.15 -14.14 -18.28
C SER A 523 -3.51 -12.76 -17.76
N ASP A 524 -3.05 -12.41 -16.55
CA ASP A 524 -3.56 -11.24 -15.82
C ASP A 524 -2.74 -9.98 -16.13
N TRP A 525 -1.42 -10.04 -15.98
CA TRP A 525 -0.54 -8.89 -16.27
C TRP A 525 -0.52 -8.51 -17.74
N SER A 526 -0.79 -9.48 -18.61
CA SER A 526 -0.88 -9.31 -20.06
C SER A 526 -2.05 -8.43 -20.50
N THR A 527 -3.02 -8.20 -19.62
CA THR A 527 -4.15 -7.28 -19.83
C THR A 527 -3.76 -5.81 -19.66
N LEU A 528 -2.62 -5.52 -19.00
CA LEU A 528 -2.13 -4.16 -18.81
C LEU A 528 -1.54 -3.62 -20.13
N VAL A 529 -2.06 -2.49 -20.60
CA VAL A 529 -1.67 -1.85 -21.89
C VAL A 529 -0.16 -1.60 -21.99
N LYS A 530 0.49 -1.21 -20.89
CA LYS A 530 1.94 -0.91 -20.86
C LYS A 530 2.82 -2.16 -20.73
N PHE A 531 2.24 -3.32 -20.43
CA PHE A 531 3.00 -4.53 -20.11
C PHE A 531 3.46 -5.24 -21.40
N GLN A 532 4.76 -5.21 -21.64
CA GLN A 532 5.37 -5.93 -22.75
C GLN A 532 5.42 -7.43 -22.42
N ARG A 533 4.41 -8.20 -22.82
CA ARG A 533 4.18 -9.59 -22.36
C ARG A 533 5.43 -10.48 -22.28
N THR A 534 6.29 -10.55 -23.30
CA THR A 534 7.49 -11.40 -23.25
C THR A 534 8.69 -10.70 -22.61
N ARG A 535 8.97 -9.45 -23.01
CA ARG A 535 10.14 -8.69 -22.53
C ARG A 535 10.01 -8.25 -21.07
N GLY A 536 8.81 -7.87 -20.65
CA GLY A 536 8.46 -7.54 -19.27
C GLY A 536 8.61 -8.74 -18.35
N VAL A 537 8.13 -9.92 -18.77
CA VAL A 537 8.32 -11.17 -18.03
C VAL A 537 9.81 -11.51 -17.88
N LEU A 538 10.58 -11.49 -18.97
CA LEU A 538 12.02 -11.75 -18.92
C LEU A 538 12.75 -10.79 -17.97
N ARG A 539 12.42 -9.50 -18.02
CA ARG A 539 13.02 -8.48 -17.14
C ARG A 539 12.69 -8.71 -15.67
N LEU A 540 11.41 -8.93 -15.37
CA LEU A 540 10.95 -9.21 -14.01
C LEU A 540 11.61 -10.47 -13.48
N MET A 541 11.59 -11.56 -14.25
CA MET A 541 12.15 -12.84 -13.82
C MET A 541 13.67 -12.79 -13.71
N ALA A 542 14.38 -12.07 -14.58
CA ALA A 542 15.82 -11.84 -14.41
C ALA A 542 16.13 -11.12 -13.09
N ALA A 543 15.35 -10.08 -12.74
CA ALA A 543 15.50 -9.38 -11.47
C ALA A 543 15.20 -10.26 -10.25
N VAL A 544 14.13 -11.05 -10.33
CA VAL A 544 13.74 -12.01 -9.28
C VAL A 544 14.83 -13.07 -9.09
N ILE A 545 15.27 -13.73 -10.16
CA ILE A 545 16.28 -14.80 -10.09
C ILE A 545 17.61 -14.25 -9.58
N HIS A 546 18.03 -13.08 -10.06
CA HIS A 546 19.25 -12.44 -9.57
C HIS A 546 19.17 -12.16 -8.06
N SER A 547 18.07 -11.56 -7.59
CA SER A 547 17.86 -11.26 -6.17
C SER A 547 17.82 -12.54 -5.32
N LEU A 548 17.13 -13.59 -5.78
CA LEU A 548 17.10 -14.90 -5.09
C LEU A 548 18.47 -15.58 -5.08
N TRP A 549 19.23 -15.50 -6.17
CA TRP A 549 20.57 -16.07 -6.28
C TRP A 549 21.55 -15.37 -5.34
N GLU A 550 21.51 -14.04 -5.28
CA GLU A 550 22.31 -13.19 -4.39
C GLU A 550 21.99 -13.46 -2.92
N LYS A 551 20.69 -13.57 -2.57
CA LYS A 551 20.21 -13.88 -1.22
C LYS A 551 20.42 -15.34 -0.80
N GLY A 552 20.83 -16.20 -1.72
CA GLY A 552 21.12 -17.60 -1.46
C GLY A 552 19.89 -18.48 -1.20
N ASP A 553 18.83 -18.28 -1.98
CA ASP A 553 17.54 -18.95 -1.85
C ASP A 553 17.64 -20.48 -1.75
N LYS A 554 17.06 -21.08 -0.70
CA LYS A 554 17.15 -22.53 -0.44
C LYS A 554 15.90 -23.30 -0.87
N ASN A 555 14.98 -22.67 -1.59
CA ASN A 555 13.74 -23.34 -1.95
C ASN A 555 13.97 -24.33 -3.11
N PRO A 556 13.22 -25.44 -3.18
CA PRO A 556 13.34 -26.39 -4.28
C PRO A 556 12.74 -25.88 -5.60
N LEU A 557 11.85 -24.90 -5.52
CA LEU A 557 11.14 -24.31 -6.65
C LEU A 557 10.80 -22.85 -6.35
N ILE A 558 10.81 -21.99 -7.38
CA ILE A 558 10.45 -20.57 -7.26
C ILE A 558 8.93 -20.43 -7.42
N LEU A 559 8.21 -20.18 -6.33
CA LEU A 559 6.75 -19.97 -6.31
C LEU A 559 6.39 -18.47 -6.32
N PRO A 560 5.12 -18.10 -6.61
CA PRO A 560 4.61 -16.74 -6.44
C PRO A 560 4.97 -16.11 -5.09
N ALA A 561 4.92 -16.90 -4.01
CA ALA A 561 5.31 -16.47 -2.67
C ALA A 561 6.80 -16.13 -2.50
N ASN A 562 7.69 -16.66 -3.35
CA ASN A 562 9.13 -16.46 -3.23
C ASN A 562 9.62 -15.16 -3.87
N LEU A 563 8.80 -14.49 -4.70
CA LEU A 563 9.21 -13.25 -5.37
C LEU A 563 9.67 -12.22 -4.31
N PRO A 564 10.93 -11.74 -4.36
CA PRO A 564 11.45 -10.80 -3.37
C PRO A 564 10.97 -9.38 -3.69
N ILE A 565 9.69 -9.10 -3.43
CA ILE A 565 9.06 -7.79 -3.70
C ILE A 565 9.72 -6.69 -2.85
N ASP A 566 10.33 -7.05 -1.72
CA ASP A 566 11.17 -6.20 -0.89
C ASP A 566 12.44 -5.67 -1.60
N ASP A 567 12.90 -6.32 -2.67
CA ASP A 567 14.01 -5.84 -3.50
C ASP A 567 13.51 -4.72 -4.42
N ALA A 568 14.18 -3.56 -4.38
CA ALA A 568 13.81 -2.39 -5.15
C ALA A 568 13.76 -2.65 -6.68
N ARG A 569 14.61 -3.55 -7.20
CA ARG A 569 14.63 -3.90 -8.63
C ARG A 569 13.36 -4.64 -9.02
N VAL A 570 12.93 -5.57 -8.17
CA VAL A 570 11.72 -6.38 -8.37
C VAL A 570 10.47 -5.52 -8.18
N SER A 571 10.40 -4.73 -7.10
CA SER A 571 9.31 -3.79 -6.87
C SER A 571 9.16 -2.82 -8.03
N PHE A 572 10.26 -2.28 -8.56
CA PHE A 572 10.21 -1.36 -9.70
C PHE A 572 9.65 -2.01 -10.97
N GLU A 573 10.06 -3.24 -11.29
CA GLU A 573 9.54 -3.97 -12.46
C GLU A 573 8.05 -4.34 -12.30
N LEU A 574 7.57 -4.57 -11.07
CA LEU A 574 6.15 -4.85 -10.79
C LEU A 574 5.30 -3.57 -10.85
N THR A 575 5.77 -2.42 -10.33
CA THR A 575 4.94 -1.22 -10.23
C THR A 575 4.92 -0.35 -11.47
N ARG A 576 5.98 -0.34 -12.29
CA ARG A 576 6.11 0.53 -13.49
C ARG A 576 5.00 0.39 -14.52
N TYR A 577 4.29 -0.74 -14.53
CA TYR A 577 3.23 -1.05 -15.49
C TYR A 577 1.83 -0.73 -14.95
N LEU A 578 1.71 -0.51 -13.64
CA LEU A 578 0.45 -0.21 -12.96
C LEU A 578 0.18 1.30 -13.02
N SER A 579 -1.09 1.70 -13.13
CA SER A 579 -1.50 3.11 -13.25
C SER A 579 -1.36 3.89 -11.94
N ASP A 580 -1.54 3.20 -10.82
CA ASP A 580 -1.71 3.82 -9.50
C ASP A 580 -0.44 3.66 -8.65
N ASN A 581 -0.32 4.45 -7.57
CA ASN A 581 0.81 4.32 -6.67
C ASN A 581 0.67 3.10 -5.75
N TRP A 582 1.28 1.98 -6.15
CA TRP A 582 1.26 0.72 -5.39
C TRP A 582 2.32 0.63 -4.30
N VAL A 583 3.28 1.55 -4.24
CA VAL A 583 4.37 1.52 -3.25
C VAL A 583 3.83 1.50 -1.80
N PRO A 584 2.85 2.33 -1.41
CA PRO A 584 2.30 2.30 -0.05
C PRO A 584 1.62 0.96 0.30
N VAL A 585 0.95 0.34 -0.69
CA VAL A 585 0.32 -0.99 -0.51
C VAL A 585 1.40 -2.03 -0.24
N ILE A 586 2.47 -2.02 -1.05
CA ILE A 586 3.59 -2.96 -0.89
C ILE A 586 4.27 -2.77 0.46
N GLU A 587 4.60 -1.53 0.82
CA GLU A 587 5.32 -1.21 2.05
C GLU A 587 4.52 -1.57 3.31
N LYS A 588 3.20 -1.37 3.27
CA LYS A 588 2.34 -1.56 4.45
C LYS A 588 1.82 -2.99 4.58
N ASP A 589 1.31 -3.59 3.51
CA ASP A 589 0.53 -4.82 3.60
C ASP A 589 1.04 -6.01 2.76
N VAL A 590 2.10 -5.83 1.94
CA VAL A 590 2.64 -6.94 1.13
C VAL A 590 4.02 -7.38 1.62
N ASP A 591 5.02 -6.50 1.54
CA ASP A 591 6.42 -6.92 1.67
C ASP A 591 7.42 -5.82 2.05
N GLY A 592 6.95 -4.77 2.73
CA GLY A 592 7.82 -3.71 3.26
C GLY A 592 8.59 -4.11 4.52
N PRO A 593 9.63 -3.33 4.92
CA PRO A 593 10.46 -3.58 6.10
C PRO A 593 9.71 -3.57 7.44
N SER A 594 8.56 -2.91 7.50
CA SER A 594 7.66 -2.88 8.67
C SER A 594 6.24 -3.25 8.27
N SER A 595 6.10 -4.10 7.25
CA SER A 595 4.81 -4.51 6.73
C SER A 595 4.06 -5.41 7.72
N LEU A 596 2.73 -5.38 7.64
CA LEU A 596 1.83 -6.21 8.44
C LEU A 596 2.19 -7.71 8.36
N PRO A 597 2.45 -8.30 7.18
CA PRO A 597 2.80 -9.71 7.09
C PRO A 597 4.06 -10.06 7.88
N LEU A 598 5.11 -9.25 7.77
CA LEU A 598 6.37 -9.46 8.50
C LEU A 598 6.16 -9.35 10.02
N ARG A 599 5.32 -8.40 10.45
CA ARG A 599 4.99 -8.24 11.87
C ARG A 599 4.20 -9.43 12.43
N LEU A 600 3.17 -9.89 11.71
CA LEU A 600 2.36 -11.03 12.14
C LEU A 600 3.18 -12.33 12.18
N ASP A 601 4.07 -12.54 11.21
CA ASP A 601 5.00 -13.66 11.20
C ASP A 601 5.98 -13.58 12.39
N GLY A 602 6.41 -12.38 12.78
CA GLY A 602 7.27 -12.17 13.96
C GLY A 602 6.57 -12.34 15.32
N GLU A 603 5.28 -11.99 15.40
CA GLU A 603 4.46 -12.12 16.62
C GLU A 603 4.02 -13.57 16.87
N LEU A 604 3.78 -14.35 15.79
CA LEU A 604 3.21 -15.70 15.85
C LEU A 604 4.21 -16.77 15.37
N SER A 605 4.84 -17.49 16.30
CA SER A 605 5.90 -18.47 16.01
C SER A 605 5.50 -19.55 14.99
N ASN A 606 4.23 -20.02 15.02
CA ASN A 606 3.73 -21.04 14.09
C ASN A 606 3.64 -20.54 12.63
N LEU A 607 3.33 -19.25 12.43
CA LEU A 607 3.30 -18.61 11.11
C LEU A 607 4.72 -18.18 10.69
N GLY A 608 5.47 -17.61 11.64
CA GLY A 608 6.83 -17.12 11.45
C GLY A 608 7.81 -18.18 10.97
N LYS A 609 7.69 -19.43 11.46
CA LYS A 609 8.51 -20.55 11.00
C LYS A 609 8.52 -20.73 9.47
N PHE A 610 7.41 -20.40 8.81
CA PHE A 610 7.25 -20.54 7.35
C PHE A 610 7.15 -19.19 6.64
N SER A 611 7.22 -18.07 7.36
CA SER A 611 6.85 -16.74 6.87
C SER A 611 5.48 -16.75 6.17
N ALA A 612 4.50 -17.41 6.78
CA ALA A 612 3.23 -17.74 6.14
C ALA A 612 2.46 -16.50 5.69
N CYS A 613 2.40 -15.45 6.51
CA CYS A 613 1.74 -14.21 6.13
C CYS A 613 2.44 -13.56 4.93
N ARG A 614 3.77 -13.46 4.95
CA ARG A 614 4.54 -12.84 3.86
C ARG A 614 4.34 -13.57 2.53
N ARG A 615 4.34 -14.91 2.56
CA ARG A 615 4.10 -15.75 1.36
C ARG A 615 2.69 -15.58 0.79
N VAL A 616 1.68 -15.57 1.66
CA VAL A 616 0.28 -15.32 1.27
C VAL A 616 0.14 -13.93 0.63
N ALA A 617 0.68 -12.90 1.27
CA ALA A 617 0.59 -11.52 0.81
C ALA A 617 1.23 -11.32 -0.57
N ARG A 618 2.45 -11.82 -0.79
CA ARG A 618 3.13 -11.77 -2.10
C ARG A 618 2.34 -12.48 -3.20
N THR A 619 1.75 -13.62 -2.89
CA THR A 619 0.93 -14.41 -3.83
C THR A 619 -0.32 -13.63 -4.25
N ILE A 620 -1.05 -13.07 -3.29
CA ILE A 620 -2.25 -12.26 -3.57
C ILE A 620 -1.87 -11.03 -4.39
N TYR A 621 -0.79 -10.34 -4.04
CA TYR A 621 -0.33 -9.17 -4.79
C TYR A 621 -0.08 -9.52 -6.26
N LEU A 622 0.71 -10.56 -6.55
CA LEU A 622 1.03 -10.96 -7.92
C LEU A 622 -0.23 -11.27 -8.74
N GLY A 623 -1.23 -11.93 -8.15
CA GLY A 623 -2.43 -12.32 -8.88
C GLY A 623 -3.61 -11.36 -8.81
N SER A 624 -3.51 -10.25 -8.07
CA SER A 624 -4.62 -9.28 -7.94
C SER A 624 -4.28 -7.86 -8.40
N ALA A 625 -3.01 -7.45 -8.31
CA ALA A 625 -2.58 -6.11 -8.72
C ALA A 625 -2.96 -5.69 -10.16
N PRO A 626 -2.85 -6.55 -11.20
CA PRO A 626 -3.24 -6.17 -12.56
C PRO A 626 -4.77 -6.15 -12.79
N LEU A 627 -5.57 -6.69 -11.86
CA LEU A 627 -7.01 -6.92 -12.04
C LEU A 627 -7.90 -5.80 -11.46
N THR A 628 -7.36 -4.59 -11.20
CA THR A 628 -8.12 -3.50 -10.56
C THR A 628 -9.39 -3.10 -11.32
N GLN A 629 -9.38 -3.20 -12.65
CA GLN A 629 -10.53 -2.87 -13.51
C GLN A 629 -11.35 -4.10 -13.96
N ALA A 630 -10.94 -5.32 -13.58
CA ALA A 630 -11.64 -6.53 -13.98
C ALA A 630 -12.97 -6.69 -13.23
N ALA A 631 -13.99 -7.25 -13.90
CA ALA A 631 -15.28 -7.58 -13.30
C ALA A 631 -15.16 -8.62 -12.17
N HIS A 632 -14.14 -9.47 -12.23
CA HIS A 632 -13.83 -10.51 -11.27
C HIS A 632 -12.45 -10.25 -10.67
N ARG A 633 -12.41 -9.54 -9.55
CA ARG A 633 -11.16 -9.18 -8.86
C ARG A 633 -10.67 -10.32 -7.98
N GLY A 634 -9.34 -10.41 -7.84
CA GLY A 634 -8.69 -11.21 -6.81
C GLY A 634 -8.48 -12.68 -7.11
N LEU A 635 -7.86 -13.35 -6.14
CA LEU A 635 -7.56 -14.77 -6.14
C LEU A 635 -8.46 -15.52 -5.17
N GLU A 636 -8.87 -16.72 -5.56
CA GLU A 636 -9.54 -17.67 -4.67
C GLU A 636 -8.54 -18.31 -3.70
N ASP A 637 -9.02 -18.71 -2.52
CA ASP A 637 -8.25 -19.38 -1.46
C ASP A 637 -7.35 -20.51 -1.99
N ARG A 638 -7.89 -21.40 -2.83
CA ARG A 638 -7.15 -22.51 -3.44
C ARG A 638 -6.00 -22.05 -4.33
N ARG A 639 -6.16 -20.93 -5.04
CA ARG A 639 -5.08 -20.34 -5.86
C ARG A 639 -4.04 -19.66 -5.01
N VAL A 640 -4.44 -19.06 -3.88
CA VAL A 640 -3.49 -18.54 -2.88
C VAL A 640 -2.65 -19.70 -2.34
N HIS A 641 -3.25 -20.82 -1.95
CA HIS A 641 -2.51 -22.01 -1.51
C HIS A 641 -1.54 -22.54 -2.57
N LEU A 642 -1.98 -22.66 -3.84
CA LEU A 642 -1.12 -23.07 -4.95
C LEU A 642 0.13 -22.21 -5.10
N GLY A 643 0.04 -20.91 -4.79
CA GLY A 643 1.17 -19.99 -4.90
C GLY A 643 2.10 -19.92 -3.68
N CYS A 644 1.75 -20.53 -2.55
CA CYS A 644 2.51 -20.37 -1.29
C CYS A 644 2.85 -21.63 -0.49
N VAL A 645 2.12 -22.74 -0.69
CA VAL A 645 2.32 -23.99 0.06
C VAL A 645 3.39 -24.85 -0.62
N MET A 646 4.34 -25.39 0.16
CA MET A 646 5.35 -26.33 -0.33
C MET A 646 5.16 -27.76 0.22
N PRO A 647 5.73 -28.80 -0.42
CA PRO A 647 5.70 -30.17 0.10
C PRO A 647 6.27 -30.25 1.52
N GLY A 648 5.55 -30.93 2.41
CA GLY A 648 5.90 -31.04 3.84
C GLY A 648 5.30 -29.95 4.73
N GLU A 649 4.68 -28.91 4.16
CA GLU A 649 3.97 -27.86 4.89
C GLU A 649 2.45 -28.16 4.93
N SER A 650 1.75 -27.63 5.95
CA SER A 650 0.29 -27.80 6.10
C SER A 650 -0.46 -26.60 5.52
N PRO A 651 -1.39 -26.77 4.55
CA PRO A 651 -2.18 -25.67 4.00
C PRO A 651 -2.96 -24.88 5.05
N GLY A 652 -3.42 -25.54 6.12
CA GLY A 652 -4.17 -24.89 7.19
C GLY A 652 -3.43 -23.74 7.87
N ILE A 653 -2.08 -23.75 7.87
CA ILE A 653 -1.25 -22.65 8.38
C ILE A 653 -1.41 -21.41 7.50
N PHE A 654 -1.42 -21.59 6.19
CA PHE A 654 -1.57 -20.52 5.21
C PHE A 654 -3.01 -20.00 5.17
N GLY A 655 -4.00 -20.88 5.34
CA GLY A 655 -5.39 -20.48 5.55
C GLY A 655 -5.59 -19.62 6.81
N ASP A 656 -4.86 -19.90 7.90
CA ASP A 656 -4.89 -19.06 9.10
C ASP A 656 -4.21 -17.69 8.88
N ALA A 657 -3.05 -17.69 8.22
CA ALA A 657 -2.35 -16.47 7.83
C ALA A 657 -3.23 -15.57 6.95
N LEU A 658 -3.92 -16.15 5.97
CA LEU A 658 -4.85 -15.45 5.07
C LEU A 658 -6.00 -14.77 5.83
N ARG A 659 -6.65 -15.48 6.75
CA ARG A 659 -7.74 -14.91 7.58
C ARG A 659 -7.26 -13.76 8.46
N ARG A 660 -6.07 -13.88 9.06
CA ARG A 660 -5.49 -12.83 9.93
C ARG A 660 -5.11 -11.59 9.13
N LEU A 661 -4.53 -11.77 7.94
CA LEU A 661 -4.23 -10.67 7.04
C LEU A 661 -5.51 -9.94 6.61
N ALA A 662 -6.53 -10.67 6.15
CA ALA A 662 -7.79 -10.08 5.72
C ALA A 662 -8.52 -9.31 6.83
N ALA A 663 -8.32 -9.68 8.09
CA ALA A 663 -8.93 -8.98 9.22
C ALA A 663 -8.26 -7.64 9.58
N VAL A 664 -6.96 -7.46 9.30
CA VAL A 664 -6.17 -6.34 9.83
C VAL A 664 -5.55 -5.45 8.75
N ALA A 665 -5.35 -5.98 7.54
CA ALA A 665 -4.70 -5.25 6.45
C ALA A 665 -5.50 -4.00 6.02
N THR A 666 -4.77 -2.95 5.67
CA THR A 666 -5.34 -1.67 5.22
C THR A 666 -5.91 -1.76 3.81
N TYR A 667 -5.25 -2.50 2.93
CA TYR A 667 -5.46 -2.50 1.48
C TYR A 667 -5.92 -3.86 0.94
N LEU A 668 -6.04 -4.89 1.79
CA LEU A 668 -6.49 -6.22 1.41
C LEU A 668 -7.99 -6.35 1.61
N TYR A 669 -8.70 -6.69 0.53
CA TYR A 669 -10.13 -6.91 0.53
C TYR A 669 -10.43 -8.40 0.48
N GLN A 670 -11.59 -8.77 1.04
CA GLN A 670 -12.12 -10.13 1.03
C GLN A 670 -13.59 -10.11 0.62
N ASP A 671 -13.96 -10.93 -0.35
CA ASP A 671 -15.35 -11.22 -0.72
C ASP A 671 -15.54 -12.73 -0.90
N GLY A 672 -16.28 -13.35 0.03
CA GLY A 672 -16.42 -14.80 0.10
C GLY A 672 -15.06 -15.49 0.18
N VAL A 673 -14.72 -16.24 -0.87
CA VAL A 673 -13.46 -16.98 -1.02
C VAL A 673 -12.38 -16.21 -1.78
N ARG A 674 -12.65 -14.97 -2.20
CA ARG A 674 -11.74 -14.16 -3.03
C ARG A 674 -11.05 -13.06 -2.25
N TYR A 675 -9.79 -12.82 -2.58
CA TYR A 675 -8.92 -11.86 -1.93
C TYR A 675 -8.17 -11.01 -2.96
N TRP A 676 -8.11 -9.70 -2.75
CA TRP A 676 -7.36 -8.80 -3.63
C TRP A 676 -6.81 -7.58 -2.90
N TYR A 677 -5.69 -7.05 -3.39
CA TYR A 677 -5.22 -5.73 -2.97
C TYR A 677 -5.84 -4.64 -3.84
N SER A 678 -6.13 -3.50 -3.21
CA SER A 678 -6.51 -2.26 -3.88
C SER A 678 -5.63 -1.11 -3.39
N THR A 679 -5.49 -0.06 -4.19
CA THR A 679 -4.78 1.17 -3.79
C THR A 679 -5.58 2.03 -2.81
N GLN A 680 -6.89 1.77 -2.70
CA GLN A 680 -7.76 2.41 -1.72
C GLN A 680 -7.80 1.60 -0.40
N PRO A 681 -7.77 2.27 0.77
CA PRO A 681 -7.99 1.60 2.05
C PRO A 681 -9.38 0.98 2.16
N THR A 682 -9.48 -0.14 2.89
CA THR A 682 -10.75 -0.81 3.21
C THR A 682 -11.65 0.08 4.05
N VAL A 683 -12.97 -0.12 3.93
CA VAL A 683 -13.96 0.62 4.73
C VAL A 683 -13.81 0.35 6.23
N THR A 684 -13.35 -0.85 6.60
CA THR A 684 -13.02 -1.21 7.99
C THR A 684 -11.88 -0.35 8.52
N LYS A 685 -10.79 -0.20 7.76
CA LYS A 685 -9.68 0.64 8.19
C LYS A 685 -10.08 2.11 8.27
N LEU A 686 -10.86 2.59 7.31
CA LEU A 686 -11.40 3.94 7.35
C LEU A 686 -12.27 4.16 8.60
N ALA A 687 -13.07 3.18 9.01
CA ALA A 687 -13.89 3.25 10.21
C ALA A 687 -13.04 3.28 11.48
N GLU A 688 -11.99 2.48 11.57
CA GLU A 688 -11.04 2.54 12.68
C GLU A 688 -10.36 3.90 12.78
N ASP A 689 -9.88 4.45 11.66
CA ASP A 689 -9.19 5.73 11.64
C ASP A 689 -10.13 6.88 12.05
N ARG A 690 -11.40 6.85 11.61
CA ARG A 690 -12.42 7.81 12.07
C ARG A 690 -12.77 7.64 13.55
N ALA A 691 -12.91 6.40 14.03
CA ALA A 691 -13.15 6.12 15.44
C ALA A 691 -11.98 6.58 16.34
N GLU A 692 -10.75 6.50 15.83
CA GLU A 692 -9.56 7.03 16.52
C GLU A 692 -9.52 8.56 16.49
N GLN A 693 -9.88 9.19 15.37
CA GLN A 693 -10.01 10.65 15.27
C GLN A 693 -11.04 11.21 16.26
N LEU A 694 -12.14 10.49 16.50
CA LEU A 694 -13.16 10.88 17.48
C LEU A 694 -12.64 10.92 18.92
N LYS A 695 -11.49 10.33 19.25
CA LYS A 695 -10.84 10.55 20.56
C LYS A 695 -10.42 12.00 20.77
N ARG A 696 -10.19 12.76 19.68
CA ARG A 696 -9.85 14.18 19.73
C ARG A 696 -11.07 15.10 19.76
N ASP A 697 -12.26 14.55 19.56
CA ASP A 697 -13.53 15.27 19.51
C ASP A 697 -14.59 14.54 20.38
N PRO A 698 -14.39 14.52 21.72
CA PRO A 698 -15.23 13.75 22.63
C PRO A 698 -16.67 14.27 22.68
N ASP A 699 -16.90 15.54 22.36
CA ASP A 699 -18.21 16.18 22.44
C ASP A 699 -19.24 15.50 21.52
N LYS A 700 -18.83 15.10 20.30
CA LYS A 700 -19.71 14.36 19.38
C LYS A 700 -20.16 13.01 19.95
N VAL A 701 -19.25 12.31 20.63
CA VAL A 701 -19.53 10.99 21.21
C VAL A 701 -20.46 11.14 22.41
N VAL A 702 -20.20 12.12 23.27
CA VAL A 702 -21.05 12.45 24.42
C VAL A 702 -22.46 12.81 23.95
N LEU A 703 -22.60 13.68 22.95
CA LEU A 703 -23.90 14.08 22.41
C LEU A 703 -24.72 12.88 21.90
N GLU A 704 -24.09 11.92 21.23
CA GLU A 704 -24.78 10.70 20.76
C GLU A 704 -25.20 9.80 21.92
N ILE A 705 -24.35 9.60 22.93
CA ILE A 705 -24.70 8.85 24.14
C ILE A 705 -25.86 9.54 24.89
N GLU A 706 -25.76 10.85 25.12
CA GLU A 706 -26.81 11.64 25.78
C GLU A 706 -28.13 11.57 25.01
N ARG A 707 -28.10 11.64 23.67
CA ARG A 707 -29.28 11.49 22.80
C ARG A 707 -29.98 10.15 23.03
N ARG A 708 -29.22 9.04 23.10
CA ARG A 708 -29.78 7.70 23.34
C ARG A 708 -30.32 7.53 24.75
N VAL A 709 -29.62 8.06 25.76
CA VAL A 709 -30.09 8.06 27.15
C VAL A 709 -31.42 8.82 27.26
N LYS A 710 -31.52 10.01 26.66
CA LYS A 710 -32.77 10.79 26.63
C LYS A 710 -33.93 10.03 25.98
N LEU A 711 -33.64 9.22 24.95
CA LEU A 711 -34.66 8.40 24.30
C LEU A 711 -35.17 7.27 25.21
N ASP A 712 -34.29 6.59 25.93
CA ASP A 712 -34.67 5.53 26.89
C ASP A 712 -35.46 6.11 28.09
N LEU A 713 -35.06 7.28 28.59
CA LEU A 713 -35.70 7.98 29.72
C LEU A 713 -37.10 8.52 29.44
N ARG A 714 -37.62 8.41 28.20
CA ARG A 714 -39.03 8.69 27.91
C ARG A 714 -39.99 7.79 28.69
N LYS A 715 -39.54 6.60 29.10
CA LYS A 715 -40.28 5.67 29.94
C LYS A 715 -40.05 6.00 31.41
N LYS A 716 -41.01 6.66 32.05
CA LYS A 716 -40.84 7.27 33.37
C LYS A 716 -40.88 6.31 34.57
N GLY A 717 -41.38 5.09 34.40
CA GLY A 717 -41.67 4.20 35.53
C GLY A 717 -42.63 4.86 36.53
N ASP A 718 -42.33 4.76 37.83
CA ASP A 718 -43.16 5.36 38.89
C ASP A 718 -42.84 6.83 39.18
N PHE A 719 -41.79 7.39 38.60
CA PHE A 719 -41.40 8.78 38.85
C PHE A 719 -42.36 9.74 38.16
N HIS A 720 -42.71 10.84 38.84
CA HIS A 720 -43.48 11.90 38.21
C HIS A 720 -42.63 12.62 37.13
N ARG A 721 -41.38 12.90 37.49
CA ARG A 721 -40.41 13.61 36.65
C ARG A 721 -39.08 12.88 36.61
N ILE A 722 -38.45 12.94 35.44
CA ILE A 722 -37.06 12.56 35.24
C ILE A 722 -36.33 13.82 34.79
N HIS A 723 -35.24 14.15 35.46
CA HIS A 723 -34.29 15.17 35.03
C HIS A 723 -33.23 14.48 34.19
N ASP A 724 -33.31 14.67 32.88
CA ASP A 724 -32.47 14.04 31.87
C ASP A 724 -31.16 14.81 31.71
N LEU A 725 -30.12 14.38 32.41
CA LEU A 725 -28.74 14.88 32.23
C LEU A 725 -28.64 16.41 32.48
N PRO A 726 -29.04 16.90 33.68
CA PRO A 726 -28.99 18.34 33.98
C PRO A 726 -27.54 18.87 33.94
N ALA A 727 -27.36 20.12 33.50
CA ALA A 727 -26.03 20.74 33.46
C ALA A 727 -25.56 21.22 34.84
N GLY A 728 -26.48 21.35 35.79
CA GLY A 728 -26.18 21.59 37.20
C GLY A 728 -27.44 21.67 38.06
N SER A 729 -27.26 22.04 39.32
CA SER A 729 -28.34 22.03 40.33
C SER A 729 -29.54 22.94 40.03
N GLN A 730 -29.37 23.95 39.17
CA GLN A 730 -30.43 24.88 38.76
C GLN A 730 -31.48 24.24 37.82
N ASP A 731 -31.08 23.22 37.06
CA ASP A 731 -31.95 22.54 36.06
C ASP A 731 -32.84 21.48 36.72
N VAL A 732 -32.64 21.23 38.02
CA VAL A 732 -33.42 20.29 38.83
C VAL A 732 -34.42 21.07 39.66
N ASN A 733 -35.71 20.83 39.40
CA ASN A 733 -36.81 21.46 40.13
C ASN A 733 -36.83 21.05 41.60
N ASP A 734 -37.39 21.90 42.45
CA ASP A 734 -37.60 21.61 43.88
C ASP A 734 -39.10 21.34 44.09
N ASP A 735 -39.53 20.17 43.62
CA ASP A 735 -40.93 19.72 43.63
C ASP A 735 -41.16 18.70 44.78
N LEU A 736 -42.40 18.58 45.25
CA LEU A 736 -42.81 17.66 46.31
C LEU A 736 -42.95 16.19 45.85
N GLU A 737 -42.84 15.95 44.54
CA GLU A 737 -42.98 14.63 43.93
C GLU A 737 -41.61 13.97 43.70
N ALA A 738 -41.54 12.66 43.92
CA ALA A 738 -40.29 11.91 43.74
C ALA A 738 -39.82 11.97 42.29
N SER A 739 -38.56 12.37 42.12
CA SER A 739 -37.93 12.62 40.83
C SER A 739 -36.60 11.88 40.71
N LEU A 740 -36.35 11.32 39.53
CA LEU A 740 -35.08 10.68 39.20
C LEU A 740 -34.18 11.68 38.47
N VAL A 741 -32.96 11.86 38.97
CA VAL A 741 -31.93 12.68 38.32
C VAL A 741 -30.90 11.75 37.69
N VAL A 742 -30.79 11.77 36.36
CA VAL A 742 -29.76 10.99 35.66
C VAL A 742 -28.55 11.88 35.44
N LEU A 743 -27.44 11.55 36.09
CA LEU A 743 -26.20 12.34 36.02
C LEU A 743 -25.56 12.23 34.63
N ARG A 744 -24.89 13.31 34.25
CA ARG A 744 -24.13 13.41 33.00
C ARG A 744 -22.90 12.47 33.02
N THR A 745 -22.39 12.17 31.82
CA THR A 745 -21.29 11.20 31.63
C THR A 745 -19.94 11.69 32.16
N ASP A 746 -19.79 12.99 32.41
CA ASP A 746 -18.66 13.63 33.09
C ASP A 746 -18.62 13.38 34.60
N HIS A 747 -19.73 12.91 35.18
CA HIS A 747 -19.85 12.54 36.60
C HIS A 747 -20.06 11.02 36.79
N PRO A 748 -19.12 10.15 36.39
CA PRO A 748 -19.27 8.71 36.55
C PRO A 748 -19.08 8.27 38.00
N TYR A 749 -19.74 7.17 38.34
CA TYR A 749 -19.60 6.50 39.63
C TYR A 749 -18.42 5.53 39.64
N SER A 750 -17.65 5.54 40.72
CA SER A 750 -16.67 4.52 41.09
C SER A 750 -16.87 4.13 42.55
N ARG A 751 -16.38 2.96 42.97
CA ARG A 751 -16.46 2.52 44.38
C ARG A 751 -15.52 3.28 45.33
N GLU A 752 -14.77 4.25 44.82
CA GLU A 752 -13.85 5.06 45.60
C GLU A 752 -14.64 6.16 46.34
N PRO A 753 -14.29 6.45 47.61
CA PRO A 753 -14.93 7.54 48.36
C PRO A 753 -14.74 8.89 47.65
N GLY A 754 -15.80 9.70 47.57
CA GLY A 754 -15.72 11.04 46.94
C GLY A 754 -15.65 11.00 45.42
N ASN A 755 -16.23 9.98 44.79
CA ASN A 755 -16.34 9.90 43.33
C ASN A 755 -17.17 11.07 42.75
N ALA A 756 -16.97 11.33 41.44
CA ALA A 756 -17.59 12.47 40.76
C ALA A 756 -19.13 12.44 40.80
N ALA A 757 -19.73 11.24 40.74
CA ALA A 757 -21.18 11.06 40.84
C ALA A 757 -21.73 11.48 42.22
N GLU A 758 -21.08 11.06 43.32
CA GLU A 758 -21.50 11.43 44.67
C GLU A 758 -21.32 12.92 44.96
N VAL A 759 -20.25 13.53 44.43
CA VAL A 759 -19.99 14.97 44.59
C VAL A 759 -21.08 15.78 43.89
N GLU A 760 -21.41 15.44 42.64
CA GLU A 760 -22.44 16.15 41.90
C GLU A 760 -23.84 15.88 42.47
N ALA A 761 -24.15 14.63 42.80
CA ALA A 761 -25.41 14.28 43.45
C ALA A 761 -25.59 15.06 44.77
N LYS A 762 -24.51 15.25 45.55
CA LYS A 762 -24.54 16.06 46.77
C LYS A 762 -24.78 17.54 46.48
N ALA A 763 -24.11 18.12 45.47
CA ALA A 763 -24.30 19.50 45.09
C ALA A 763 -25.75 19.77 44.66
N ILE A 764 -26.34 18.86 43.87
CA ILE A 764 -27.75 18.94 43.46
C ILE A 764 -28.69 18.74 44.64
N LEU A 765 -28.37 17.83 45.57
CA LEU A 765 -29.19 17.57 46.76
C LEU A 765 -29.22 18.76 47.73
N GLU A 766 -28.11 19.49 47.87
CA GLU A 766 -27.98 20.60 48.83
C GLU A 766 -28.47 21.95 48.27
N SER A 767 -28.37 22.16 46.96
CA SER A 767 -28.63 23.46 46.32
C SER A 767 -29.57 23.38 45.12
N ARG A 768 -30.21 24.50 44.80
CA ARG A 768 -30.88 24.78 43.53
C ARG A 768 -30.37 26.12 43.04
N GLY A 769 -29.34 26.09 42.18
CA GLY A 769 -28.59 27.31 41.83
C GLY A 769 -27.98 27.93 43.09
N ASN A 770 -28.30 29.20 43.37
CA ASN A 770 -27.77 29.92 44.53
C ASN A 770 -28.62 29.76 45.82
N ALA A 771 -29.74 29.05 45.77
CA ALA A 771 -30.62 28.85 46.93
C ALA A 771 -30.43 27.44 47.53
N PRO A 772 -30.58 27.26 48.86
CA PRO A 772 -30.59 25.95 49.46
C PRO A 772 -31.84 25.17 49.03
N ARG A 773 -31.67 23.90 48.68
CA ARG A 773 -32.79 23.03 48.30
C ARG A 773 -33.63 22.65 49.51
N LEU A 774 -34.94 22.77 49.37
CA LEU A 774 -35.91 22.48 50.42
C LEU A 774 -36.32 21.01 50.42
N TYR A 775 -36.74 20.45 49.28
CA TYR A 775 -37.30 19.09 49.22
C TYR A 775 -36.25 18.05 48.82
N ARG A 776 -35.29 17.82 49.72
CA ARG A 776 -34.15 16.93 49.45
C ARG A 776 -34.54 15.46 49.40
N ASN A 777 -35.60 15.06 50.12
CA ASN A 777 -36.00 13.66 50.20
C ASN A 777 -36.67 13.16 48.90
N THR A 778 -37.05 14.05 47.99
CA THR A 778 -37.74 13.67 46.74
C THR A 778 -36.77 13.25 45.63
N LEU A 779 -35.45 13.44 45.80
CA LEU A 779 -34.45 13.17 44.76
C LEU A 779 -33.74 11.83 44.96
N VAL A 780 -33.58 11.11 43.84
CA VAL A 780 -32.71 9.93 43.71
C VAL A 780 -31.89 10.07 42.44
N PHE A 781 -30.68 9.50 42.42
CA PHE A 781 -29.73 9.74 41.33
C PHE A 781 -29.35 8.45 40.61
N LEU A 782 -29.17 8.52 39.30
CA LEU A 782 -28.67 7.43 38.46
C LEU A 782 -27.38 7.88 37.76
N ALA A 783 -26.31 7.09 37.91
CA ALA A 783 -25.01 7.41 37.35
C ALA A 783 -24.46 6.27 36.47
N ALA A 784 -23.62 6.66 35.52
CA ALA A 784 -22.83 5.75 34.70
C ALA A 784 -21.67 5.12 35.51
N ASP A 785 -21.37 3.85 35.25
CA ASP A 785 -20.18 3.19 35.78
C ASP A 785 -18.92 3.67 35.04
N LYS A 786 -17.90 4.10 35.79
CA LYS A 786 -16.65 4.64 35.22
C LYS A 786 -15.94 3.69 34.25
N THR A 787 -15.94 2.38 34.50
CA THR A 787 -15.27 1.40 33.64
C THR A 787 -16.09 1.09 32.41
N ARG A 788 -17.40 0.85 32.57
CA ARG A 788 -18.31 0.56 31.45
C ARG A 788 -18.51 1.75 30.53
N LEU A 789 -18.36 2.96 31.04
CA LEU A 789 -18.45 4.18 30.24
C LEU A 789 -17.34 4.22 29.16
N GLN A 790 -16.15 3.68 29.43
CA GLN A 790 -15.09 3.57 28.42
C GLN A 790 -15.49 2.59 27.30
N ASP A 791 -16.09 1.45 27.66
CA ASP A 791 -16.60 0.47 26.68
C ASP A 791 -17.72 1.08 25.81
N LEU A 792 -18.64 1.83 26.43
CA LEU A 792 -19.75 2.51 25.74
C LEU A 792 -19.23 3.62 24.81
N ASP A 793 -18.24 4.39 25.27
CA ASP A 793 -17.57 5.42 24.47
C ASP A 793 -16.90 4.83 23.22
N GLU A 794 -16.17 3.71 23.37
CA GLU A 794 -15.57 3.03 22.23
C GLU A 794 -16.63 2.50 21.24
N ALA A 795 -17.70 1.89 21.75
CA ALA A 795 -18.80 1.41 20.92
C ALA A 795 -19.49 2.56 20.16
N ALA A 796 -19.73 3.69 20.83
CA ALA A 796 -20.33 4.87 20.22
C ALA A 796 -19.42 5.48 19.15
N ARG A 797 -18.10 5.55 19.37
CA ARG A 797 -17.13 5.99 18.36
C ARG A 797 -17.14 5.11 17.11
N ARG A 798 -17.21 3.79 17.27
CA ARG A 798 -17.33 2.87 16.14
C ARG A 798 -18.64 3.07 15.37
N TYR A 799 -19.76 3.24 16.06
CA TYR A 799 -21.06 3.54 15.44
C TYR A 799 -21.00 4.83 14.61
N LEU A 800 -20.51 5.92 15.21
CA LEU A 800 -20.39 7.23 14.55
C LEU A 800 -19.44 7.19 13.33
N ALA A 801 -18.35 6.43 13.42
CA ALA A 801 -17.43 6.23 12.31
C ALA A 801 -18.09 5.53 11.11
N TRP A 802 -18.89 4.48 11.36
CA TRP A 802 -19.63 3.81 10.28
C TRP A 802 -20.75 4.69 9.71
N GLU A 803 -21.44 5.45 10.55
CA GLU A 803 -22.44 6.42 10.13
C GLU A 803 -21.85 7.51 9.23
N SER A 804 -20.69 8.06 9.59
CA SER A 804 -20.04 9.10 8.80
C SER A 804 -19.51 8.57 7.46
N ILE A 805 -19.08 7.32 7.38
CA ILE A 805 -18.66 6.70 6.11
C ILE A 805 -19.85 6.56 5.16
N LEU A 806 -20.99 6.10 5.68
CA LEU A 806 -22.21 5.96 4.88
C LEU A 806 -22.81 7.30 4.44
N SER A 807 -22.72 8.34 5.27
CA SER A 807 -23.14 9.69 4.87
C SER A 807 -22.29 10.28 3.76
N GLU A 808 -21.01 9.90 3.67
CA GLU A 808 -20.06 10.37 2.68
C GLU A 808 -19.83 9.37 1.52
N LYS A 809 -20.73 8.41 1.33
CA LYS A 809 -20.56 7.32 0.35
C LYS A 809 -20.26 7.78 -1.08
N GLU A 810 -20.84 8.92 -1.50
CA GLU A 810 -20.62 9.51 -2.82
C GLU A 810 -19.25 10.21 -2.92
N LEU A 811 -18.85 10.94 -1.87
CA LEU A 811 -17.55 11.62 -1.80
C LEU A 811 -16.38 10.62 -1.76
N LEU A 812 -16.58 9.51 -1.07
CA LEU A 812 -15.61 8.41 -0.97
C LEU A 812 -15.64 7.47 -2.18
N ASN A 813 -16.59 7.66 -3.11
CA ASN A 813 -16.81 6.81 -4.28
C ASN A 813 -16.89 5.32 -3.91
N LEU A 814 -17.65 5.00 -2.85
CA LEU A 814 -17.79 3.63 -2.37
C LEU A 814 -18.57 2.79 -3.39
N ASP A 815 -18.06 1.60 -3.68
CA ASP A 815 -18.77 0.64 -4.52
C ASP A 815 -19.98 0.00 -3.78
N PRO A 816 -20.92 -0.65 -4.49
CA PRO A 816 -22.10 -1.25 -3.87
C PRO A 816 -21.79 -2.31 -2.79
N GLN A 817 -20.65 -3.01 -2.90
CA GLN A 817 -20.25 -4.02 -1.93
C GLN A 817 -19.73 -3.35 -0.64
N GLN A 818 -18.90 -2.31 -0.78
CA GLN A 818 -18.40 -1.49 0.32
C GLN A 818 -19.55 -0.84 1.10
N VAL A 819 -20.57 -0.33 0.40
CA VAL A 819 -21.78 0.22 1.02
C VAL A 819 -22.51 -0.83 1.85
N LYS A 820 -22.76 -2.02 1.28
CA LYS A 820 -23.42 -3.12 2.00
C LYS A 820 -22.64 -3.59 3.23
N GLN A 821 -21.31 -3.65 3.11
CA GLN A 821 -20.43 -3.98 4.23
C GLN A 821 -20.53 -2.92 5.34
N ALA A 822 -20.43 -1.63 4.99
CA ALA A 822 -20.54 -0.53 5.94
C ALA A 822 -21.92 -0.45 6.61
N GLU A 823 -23.02 -0.73 5.89
CA GLU A 823 -24.38 -0.84 6.45
C GLU A 823 -24.46 -1.96 7.50
N THR A 824 -23.97 -3.14 7.17
CA THR A 824 -23.96 -4.30 8.08
C THR A 824 -23.17 -3.99 9.35
N GLN A 825 -22.00 -3.37 9.21
CA GLN A 825 -21.16 -2.98 10.34
C GLN A 825 -21.78 -1.85 11.17
N LYS A 826 -22.45 -0.87 10.54
CA LYS A 826 -23.21 0.17 11.25
C LYS A 826 -24.29 -0.46 12.12
N THR A 827 -25.11 -1.36 11.58
CA THR A 827 -26.18 -2.03 12.34
C THR A 827 -25.64 -2.86 13.50
N ALA A 828 -24.52 -3.56 13.31
CA ALA A 828 -23.87 -4.31 14.38
C ALA A 828 -23.32 -3.39 15.48
N ALA A 829 -22.69 -2.28 15.11
CA ALA A 829 -22.21 -1.27 16.05
C ALA A 829 -23.38 -0.61 16.81
N ASP A 830 -24.48 -0.31 16.12
CA ASP A 830 -25.69 0.28 16.69
C ASP A 830 -26.29 -0.62 17.78
N THR A 831 -26.46 -1.91 17.45
CA THR A 831 -26.96 -2.93 18.40
C THR A 831 -26.04 -3.06 19.61
N THR A 832 -24.72 -2.91 19.41
CA THR A 832 -23.74 -2.99 20.50
C THR A 832 -23.88 -1.80 21.46
N VAL A 833 -24.09 -0.59 20.94
CA VAL A 833 -24.31 0.62 21.76
C VAL A 833 -25.60 0.47 22.57
N ASP A 834 -26.67 0.01 21.94
CA ASP A 834 -27.97 -0.19 22.61
C ASP A 834 -27.90 -1.24 23.73
N ALA A 835 -27.10 -2.29 23.58
CA ALA A 835 -26.87 -3.28 24.62
C ALA A 835 -26.00 -2.74 25.78
N ARG A 836 -24.99 -1.90 25.48
CA ARG A 836 -24.03 -1.37 26.47
C ARG A 836 -24.58 -0.21 27.29
N LEU A 837 -25.50 0.57 26.74
CA LEU A 837 -26.11 1.72 27.43
C LEU A 837 -26.77 1.34 28.78
N PRO A 838 -27.67 0.35 28.86
CA PRO A 838 -28.30 -0.04 30.13
C PRO A 838 -27.33 -0.72 31.11
N GLU A 839 -26.25 -1.32 30.64
CA GLU A 839 -25.18 -1.89 31.49
C GLU A 839 -24.27 -0.79 32.08
N THR A 840 -24.18 0.35 31.41
CA THR A 840 -23.35 1.49 31.81
C THR A 840 -24.05 2.33 32.87
N PHE A 841 -25.30 2.74 32.62
CA PHE A 841 -26.11 3.49 33.59
C PHE A 841 -26.80 2.54 34.58
N GLN A 842 -26.01 2.01 35.50
CA GLN A 842 -26.45 0.96 36.43
C GLN A 842 -26.35 1.34 37.91
N TRP A 843 -25.80 2.50 38.27
CA TRP A 843 -25.60 2.87 39.67
C TRP A 843 -26.69 3.80 40.16
N LEU A 844 -27.54 3.31 41.05
CA LEU A 844 -28.56 4.10 41.74
C LEU A 844 -27.99 4.60 43.07
N LEU A 845 -27.95 5.92 43.27
CA LEU A 845 -27.51 6.57 44.49
C LEU A 845 -28.73 7.14 45.21
N ILE A 846 -28.93 6.68 46.44
CA ILE A 846 -30.08 7.03 47.28
C ILE A 846 -29.55 7.81 48.50
N PRO A 847 -30.00 9.05 48.72
CA PRO A 847 -29.67 9.75 49.95
C PRO A 847 -30.45 9.11 51.11
N THR A 848 -29.74 8.74 52.16
CA THR A 848 -30.31 8.09 53.35
C THR A 848 -29.82 8.80 54.61
N GLN A 849 -30.67 8.87 55.63
CA GLN A 849 -30.33 9.49 56.89
C GLN A 849 -30.95 8.67 58.04
N PRO A 850 -30.17 7.85 58.77
CA PRO A 850 -30.73 6.93 59.77
C PRO A 850 -31.40 7.61 60.97
N THR A 851 -30.91 8.79 61.35
CA THR A 851 -31.47 9.59 62.45
C THR A 851 -31.36 11.09 62.12
N PRO A 852 -32.20 11.96 62.71
CA PRO A 852 -32.16 13.40 62.43
C PRO A 852 -30.80 14.08 62.69
N GLN A 853 -30.00 13.53 63.60
CA GLN A 853 -28.66 14.03 63.96
C GLN A 853 -27.52 13.39 63.16
N ALA A 854 -27.79 12.31 62.41
CA ALA A 854 -26.80 11.68 61.55
C ALA A 854 -26.55 12.52 60.29
N LYS A 855 -25.35 12.38 59.72
CA LYS A 855 -25.04 12.94 58.40
C LYS A 855 -25.80 12.17 57.32
N ILE A 856 -26.10 12.83 56.21
CA ILE A 856 -26.68 12.16 55.03
C ILE A 856 -25.59 11.27 54.42
N GLU A 857 -25.92 10.01 54.19
CA GLU A 857 -25.07 8.99 53.58
C GLU A 857 -25.68 8.50 52.25
N TRP A 858 -24.83 8.02 51.35
CA TRP A 858 -25.24 7.49 50.05
C TRP A 858 -25.39 5.96 50.11
N SER A 859 -26.61 5.47 49.99
CA SER A 859 -26.86 4.06 49.72
C SER A 859 -26.79 3.81 48.22
N THR A 860 -25.81 3.02 47.79
CA THR A 860 -25.54 2.77 46.37
C THR A 860 -25.95 1.36 45.97
N HIS A 861 -26.72 1.24 44.89
CA HIS A 861 -27.23 -0.05 44.43
C HIS A 861 -27.02 -0.21 42.93
N ARG A 862 -26.56 -1.40 42.54
CA ARG A 862 -26.47 -1.79 41.14
C ARG A 862 -27.84 -2.22 40.62
N LEU A 863 -28.27 -1.64 39.50
CA LEU A 863 -29.47 -2.01 38.77
C LEU A 863 -29.21 -3.19 37.83
N THR A 864 -30.15 -4.13 37.77
CA THR A 864 -30.09 -5.33 36.92
C THR A 864 -31.45 -5.59 36.28
N GLY A 865 -31.46 -6.00 35.02
CA GLY A 865 -32.68 -6.37 34.29
C GLY A 865 -32.75 -5.74 32.89
N PRO A 866 -33.68 -6.20 32.03
CA PRO A 866 -33.83 -5.74 30.64
C PRO A 866 -34.77 -4.52 30.47
N GLU A 867 -35.40 -4.05 31.54
CA GLU A 867 -36.34 -2.92 31.54
C GLU A 867 -35.62 -1.58 31.26
N ALA A 868 -36.36 -0.51 30.97
CA ALA A 868 -35.76 0.82 30.75
C ALA A 868 -35.09 1.37 32.02
N LEU A 869 -34.19 2.35 31.89
CA LEU A 869 -33.39 2.88 33.00
C LEU A 869 -34.22 3.30 34.23
N ALA A 870 -35.25 4.10 34.03
CA ALA A 870 -36.08 4.60 35.13
C ALA A 870 -37.06 3.56 35.69
N GLU A 871 -37.52 2.62 34.87
CA GLU A 871 -38.33 1.47 35.31
C GLU A 871 -37.53 0.58 36.25
N ARG A 872 -36.26 0.29 35.91
CA ARG A 872 -35.34 -0.46 36.77
C ARG A 872 -35.07 0.26 38.08
N ALA A 873 -34.81 1.57 38.02
CA ALA A 873 -34.57 2.38 39.21
C ALA A 873 -35.78 2.37 40.15
N SER A 874 -36.99 2.64 39.64
CA SER A 874 -38.22 2.64 40.44
C SER A 874 -38.54 1.27 41.03
N LYS A 875 -38.40 0.19 40.25
CA LYS A 875 -38.58 -1.20 40.74
C LYS A 875 -37.61 -1.54 41.87
N LYS A 876 -36.34 -1.13 41.74
CA LYS A 876 -35.34 -1.34 42.78
C LYS A 876 -35.67 -0.55 44.05
N LEU A 877 -36.05 0.72 43.93
CA LEU A 877 -36.46 1.55 45.08
C LEU A 877 -37.67 0.96 45.81
N ARG A 878 -38.70 0.49 45.10
CA ARG A 878 -39.83 -0.21 45.71
C ARG A 878 -39.41 -1.46 46.47
N SER A 879 -38.51 -2.27 45.89
CA SER A 879 -38.01 -3.49 46.55
C SER A 879 -37.23 -3.21 47.84
N LEU A 880 -36.61 -2.03 47.93
CA LEU A 880 -35.87 -1.58 49.11
C LEU A 880 -36.74 -0.80 50.10
N ASN A 881 -38.02 -0.56 49.79
CA ASN A 881 -38.91 0.31 50.54
C ASN A 881 -38.44 1.78 50.65
N GLU A 882 -37.61 2.20 49.68
CA GLU A 882 -37.01 3.55 49.54
C GLU A 882 -37.82 4.47 48.62
N LEU A 883 -38.88 3.95 48.01
CA LEU A 883 -39.91 4.73 47.31
C LEU A 883 -41.25 4.08 47.58
N VAL A 884 -42.09 4.77 48.34
CA VAL A 884 -43.38 4.26 48.77
C VAL A 884 -44.49 4.78 47.88
N THR A 885 -45.24 3.87 47.28
CA THR A 885 -46.41 4.18 46.44
C THR A 885 -47.74 4.01 47.19
N ILE A 886 -47.74 3.27 48.30
CA ILE A 886 -48.88 3.07 49.20
C ILE A 886 -48.34 3.13 50.62
N TYR A 887 -48.87 4.02 51.45
CA TYR A 887 -48.41 4.23 52.82
C TYR A 887 -49.56 3.99 53.79
N ALA A 888 -49.33 3.18 54.84
CA ALA A 888 -50.40 2.82 55.76
C ALA A 888 -50.52 3.84 56.90
N ALA A 889 -51.76 4.10 57.34
CA ALA A 889 -52.05 5.02 58.43
C ALA A 889 -51.31 4.71 59.74
N SER A 890 -51.14 3.42 60.08
CA SER A 890 -50.44 2.99 61.29
C SER A 890 -48.95 3.33 61.26
N TRP A 891 -48.32 3.30 60.08
CA TRP A 891 -46.92 3.71 59.90
C TRP A 891 -46.78 5.23 59.99
N LEU A 892 -47.69 5.98 59.38
CA LEU A 892 -47.75 7.44 59.56
C LEU A 892 -47.90 7.80 61.04
N ARG A 893 -48.78 7.10 61.77
CA ARG A 893 -48.96 7.31 63.21
C ARG A 893 -47.68 7.02 64.00
N HIS A 894 -47.03 5.90 63.71
CA HIS A 894 -45.75 5.54 64.32
C HIS A 894 -44.67 6.61 64.06
N ASP A 895 -44.58 7.13 62.84
CA ASP A 895 -43.63 8.19 62.48
C ASP A 895 -43.95 9.51 63.19
N LEU A 896 -45.23 9.89 63.30
CA LEU A 896 -45.67 11.07 64.04
C LEU A 896 -45.29 11.03 65.53
N ASP A 897 -45.28 9.85 66.15
CA ASP A 897 -44.96 9.68 67.57
C ASP A 897 -43.45 9.51 67.83
N ARG A 898 -42.76 8.77 66.96
CA ARG A 898 -41.32 8.51 67.10
C ARG A 898 -40.47 9.73 66.75
N ILE A 899 -40.89 10.50 65.76
CA ILE A 899 -40.21 11.69 65.27
C ILE A 899 -41.05 12.88 65.72
N PRO A 900 -40.47 14.00 66.18
CA PRO A 900 -41.24 15.16 66.63
C PRO A 900 -41.89 15.91 65.45
N LEU A 901 -42.83 15.27 64.75
CA LEU A 901 -43.62 15.83 63.66
C LEU A 901 -44.85 16.57 64.20
N TRP A 902 -45.33 16.22 65.39
CA TRP A 902 -46.32 17.01 66.11
C TRP A 902 -45.79 18.42 66.43
N ARG A 903 -46.63 19.45 66.26
CA ARG A 903 -46.34 20.84 66.62
C ARG A 903 -47.19 21.21 67.85
N GLY A 904 -46.86 20.57 68.98
CA GLY A 904 -47.70 20.59 70.18
C GLY A 904 -48.78 19.52 70.10
N ASP A 905 -50.02 19.95 69.87
CA ASP A 905 -51.23 19.12 70.00
C ASP A 905 -51.83 18.68 68.66
N HIS A 906 -51.39 19.33 67.58
CA HIS A 906 -51.79 19.05 66.20
C HIS A 906 -50.65 19.36 65.22
N VAL A 907 -50.84 19.06 63.95
CA VAL A 907 -49.94 19.42 62.84
C VAL A 907 -50.76 19.67 61.58
N THR A 908 -50.39 20.67 60.77
CA THR A 908 -51.07 20.93 59.49
C THR A 908 -50.67 19.87 58.46
N ILE A 909 -51.61 19.49 57.60
CA ILE A 909 -51.34 18.53 56.51
C ILE A 909 -50.29 19.10 55.55
N GLN A 910 -50.34 20.41 55.27
CA GLN A 910 -49.31 21.07 54.46
C GLN A 910 -47.91 20.88 55.06
N GLN A 911 -47.76 21.10 56.37
CA GLN A 911 -46.46 20.95 57.03
C GLN A 911 -45.96 19.51 56.97
N LEU A 912 -46.85 18.52 57.09
CA LEU A 912 -46.45 17.12 56.94
C LEU A 912 -46.00 16.80 55.51
N ILE A 913 -46.71 17.29 54.50
CA ILE A 913 -46.29 17.14 53.10
C ILE A 913 -44.90 17.75 52.88
N GLU A 914 -44.67 18.96 53.40
CA GLU A 914 -43.36 19.63 53.34
C GLU A 914 -42.28 18.88 54.12
N ASP A 915 -42.58 18.37 55.32
CA ASP A 915 -41.64 17.64 56.17
C ASP A 915 -41.18 16.34 55.48
N TYR A 916 -42.11 15.55 54.93
CA TYR A 916 -41.80 14.31 54.20
C TYR A 916 -40.98 14.56 52.93
N GLY A 917 -41.18 15.70 52.26
CA GLY A 917 -40.35 16.13 51.12
C GLY A 917 -38.98 16.66 51.56
N ARG A 918 -38.88 17.30 52.72
CA ARG A 918 -37.68 18.02 53.19
C ARG A 918 -36.66 17.12 53.88
N TYR A 919 -37.12 16.22 54.73
CA TYR A 919 -36.24 15.47 55.63
C TYR A 919 -35.93 14.07 55.10
N VAL A 920 -34.65 13.80 54.86
CA VAL A 920 -34.15 12.54 54.28
C VAL A 920 -34.31 11.34 55.24
N TYR A 921 -34.47 11.60 56.54
CA TYR A 921 -34.73 10.55 57.54
C TYR A 921 -36.19 10.08 57.55
N LEU A 922 -37.10 10.78 56.86
CA LEU A 922 -38.48 10.34 56.66
C LEU A 922 -38.61 9.50 55.41
N GLN A 923 -39.66 8.68 55.36
CA GLN A 923 -39.85 7.77 54.25
C GLN A 923 -40.18 8.51 52.95
N ARG A 924 -39.45 8.23 51.87
CA ARG A 924 -39.65 8.89 50.58
C ARG A 924 -40.94 8.41 49.93
N LEU A 925 -41.85 9.35 49.70
CA LEU A 925 -43.15 9.11 49.06
C LEU A 925 -43.07 9.41 47.57
N ARG A 926 -43.82 8.66 46.75
CA ARG A 926 -43.93 8.93 45.30
C ARG A 926 -44.43 10.33 45.02
N ASP A 927 -45.51 10.72 45.69
CA ASP A 927 -46.18 12.00 45.54
C ASP A 927 -47.03 12.30 46.79
N PRO A 928 -47.44 13.57 47.02
CA PRO A 928 -48.24 13.93 48.19
C PRO A 928 -49.53 13.12 48.38
N LYS A 929 -50.12 12.57 47.31
CA LYS A 929 -51.38 11.82 47.41
C LYS A 929 -51.21 10.52 48.19
N VAL A 930 -50.00 9.95 48.21
CA VAL A 930 -49.68 8.78 49.03
C VAL A 930 -49.87 9.08 50.52
N LEU A 931 -49.40 10.25 50.97
CA LEU A 931 -49.59 10.71 52.35
C LEU A 931 -51.05 11.02 52.63
N LEU A 932 -51.72 11.73 51.71
CA LEU A 932 -53.13 12.07 51.84
C LEU A 932 -54.03 10.83 51.88
N GLY A 933 -53.64 9.74 51.19
CA GLY A 933 -54.29 8.44 51.28
C GLY A 933 -54.15 7.84 52.68
N ALA A 934 -52.93 7.80 53.21
CA ALA A 934 -52.65 7.33 54.58
C ALA A 934 -53.43 8.12 55.64
N ILE A 935 -53.55 9.45 55.45
CA ILE A 935 -54.33 10.33 56.34
C ILE A 935 -55.82 9.98 56.29
N ARG A 936 -56.39 9.83 55.09
CA ARG A 936 -57.80 9.46 54.90
C ARG A 936 -58.11 8.12 55.55
N ASP A 937 -57.27 7.12 55.34
CA ASP A 937 -57.43 5.80 55.92
C ASP A 937 -57.30 5.82 57.45
N GLY A 938 -56.39 6.65 57.99
CA GLY A 938 -56.17 6.79 59.43
C GLY A 938 -57.32 7.43 60.18
N VAL A 939 -57.95 8.45 59.58
CA VAL A 939 -59.12 9.14 60.16
C VAL A 939 -60.38 8.27 60.04
N ALA A 940 -60.52 7.51 58.95
CA ALA A 940 -61.64 6.61 58.73
C ALA A 940 -61.57 5.33 59.60
N SER A 941 -60.40 5.00 60.16
CA SER A 941 -60.19 3.81 60.97
C SER A 941 -61.09 3.79 62.21
N LEU A 942 -61.73 2.64 62.47
CA LEU A 942 -62.48 2.40 63.71
C LEU A 942 -61.58 2.33 64.95
N VAL A 943 -60.25 2.17 64.75
CA VAL A 943 -59.23 2.12 65.81
C VAL A 943 -58.33 3.37 65.78
N TRP A 944 -58.86 4.51 65.29
CA TRP A 944 -58.13 5.79 65.18
C TRP A 944 -57.47 6.25 66.49
N GLU A 945 -57.99 5.84 67.66
CA GLU A 945 -57.37 6.15 68.96
C GLU A 945 -55.99 5.52 69.16
N LYS A 946 -55.75 4.31 68.61
CA LYS A 946 -54.48 3.58 68.77
C LYS A 946 -53.58 3.69 67.54
N ASP A 947 -54.15 3.52 66.35
CA ASP A 947 -53.38 3.33 65.12
C ASP A 947 -53.53 4.51 64.13
N GLY A 948 -54.24 5.57 64.52
CA GLY A 948 -54.54 6.72 63.67
C GLY A 948 -54.54 8.05 64.41
N PHE A 949 -55.39 8.97 63.96
CA PHE A 949 -55.46 10.35 64.44
C PHE A 949 -56.80 10.98 64.06
N ALA A 950 -57.13 12.11 64.68
CA ALA A 950 -58.31 12.89 64.35
C ALA A 950 -57.99 13.97 63.31
N PHE A 951 -59.00 14.43 62.57
CA PHE A 951 -58.87 15.52 61.60
C PHE A 951 -59.69 16.73 62.05
N ALA A 952 -59.19 17.95 61.89
CA ALA A 952 -59.93 19.18 62.11
C ALA A 952 -59.73 20.17 60.95
N ASP A 953 -60.73 21.01 60.67
CA ASP A 953 -60.66 22.00 59.60
C ASP A 953 -59.76 23.20 59.99
N SER A 954 -59.73 23.59 61.27
CA SER A 954 -58.85 24.66 61.81
C SER A 954 -58.80 24.65 63.35
N HIS A 955 -57.83 25.35 63.94
CA HIS A 955 -57.71 25.56 65.39
C HIS A 955 -57.94 27.04 65.72
N ASP A 956 -58.88 27.32 66.64
CA ASP A 956 -59.14 28.66 67.14
C ASP A 956 -58.32 28.90 68.41
N GLU A 957 -57.22 29.66 68.29
CA GLU A 957 -56.30 29.94 69.39
C GLU A 957 -56.93 30.77 70.51
N ALA A 958 -57.89 31.65 70.21
CA ALA A 958 -58.54 32.50 71.21
C ALA A 958 -59.56 31.71 72.05
N ALA A 959 -60.22 30.72 71.44
CA ALA A 959 -61.21 29.87 72.10
C ALA A 959 -60.65 28.50 72.53
N THR A 960 -59.39 28.20 72.25
CA THR A 960 -58.74 26.89 72.50
C THR A 960 -59.58 25.70 71.99
N ARG A 961 -60.17 25.83 70.80
CA ARG A 961 -61.11 24.84 70.23
C ARG A 961 -60.76 24.46 68.79
N TYR A 962 -60.85 23.17 68.48
CA TYR A 962 -60.79 22.66 67.11
C TYR A 962 -62.14 22.79 66.41
N ARG A 963 -62.16 23.41 65.22
CA ARG A 963 -63.34 23.55 64.37
C ARG A 963 -63.37 22.41 63.37
N GLY A 964 -64.54 21.80 63.18
CA GLY A 964 -64.72 20.72 62.20
C GLY A 964 -64.01 19.41 62.53
N LEU A 965 -63.87 19.08 63.83
CA LEU A 965 -63.24 17.83 64.28
C LEU A 965 -64.03 16.60 63.79
N ARG A 966 -63.35 15.65 63.12
CA ARG A 966 -63.90 14.41 62.57
C ARG A 966 -63.03 13.22 62.96
N VAL A 967 -63.68 12.12 63.31
CA VAL A 967 -63.07 10.83 63.70
C VAL A 967 -63.94 9.68 63.20
N ALA A 968 -63.34 8.53 62.87
CA ALA A 968 -64.01 7.32 62.39
C ALA A 968 -64.98 7.55 61.20
N GLN A 969 -64.65 8.52 60.34
CA GLN A 969 -65.44 8.89 59.16
C GLN A 969 -64.53 9.19 57.98
N ASN A 970 -65.03 8.94 56.76
CA ASN A 970 -64.31 9.31 55.55
C ASN A 970 -64.25 10.84 55.41
N VAL A 971 -63.04 11.37 55.29
CA VAL A 971 -62.79 12.79 55.06
C VAL A 971 -62.28 12.99 53.64
N THR A 972 -62.79 14.00 52.95
CA THR A 972 -62.19 14.46 51.69
C THR A 972 -61.02 15.36 52.06
N VAL A 973 -59.81 14.95 51.67
CA VAL A 973 -58.61 15.79 51.79
C VAL A 973 -58.04 15.94 50.38
N ALA A 974 -58.28 17.10 49.77
CA ALA A 974 -57.76 17.44 48.45
C ALA A 974 -56.45 18.25 48.57
N GLU A 975 -55.59 18.20 47.54
CA GLU A 975 -54.31 18.94 47.50
C GLU A 975 -54.45 20.46 47.68
N GLY A 976 -55.63 21.03 47.39
CA GLY A 976 -55.94 22.45 47.58
C GLY A 976 -56.50 22.81 48.97
N GLU A 977 -56.80 21.83 49.82
CA GLU A 977 -57.36 22.02 51.18
C GLU A 977 -56.30 21.76 52.27
N ALA A 978 -55.06 22.19 52.01
CA ALA A 978 -53.89 21.95 52.87
C ALA A 978 -53.95 22.64 54.26
N ALA A 979 -55.04 23.35 54.56
CA ALA A 979 -55.32 23.98 55.86
C ALA A 979 -55.83 22.99 56.93
N GLY A 980 -56.19 21.76 56.56
CA GLY A 980 -56.61 20.72 57.51
C GLY A 980 -55.52 20.37 58.52
N LEU A 981 -55.94 20.05 59.75
CA LEU A 981 -55.11 19.70 60.88
C LEU A 981 -55.28 18.23 61.24
N ILE A 982 -54.16 17.55 61.48
CA ILE A 982 -54.14 16.27 62.18
C ILE A 982 -54.01 16.56 63.67
N VAL A 983 -54.88 15.99 64.50
CA VAL A 983 -54.93 16.23 65.95
C VAL A 983 -54.63 14.93 66.71
N LYS A 984 -53.87 15.02 67.80
CA LYS A 984 -53.59 13.89 68.69
C LYS A 984 -54.89 13.30 69.24
N PRO A 985 -55.08 11.97 69.25
CA PRO A 985 -56.31 11.35 69.73
C PRO A 985 -56.68 11.71 71.17
N GLU A 986 -55.69 11.81 72.05
CA GLU A 986 -55.90 12.19 73.46
C GLU A 986 -56.50 13.58 73.63
N ILE A 987 -56.27 14.46 72.64
CA ILE A 987 -56.67 15.85 72.64
C ILE A 987 -57.99 16.02 71.91
N ALA A 988 -58.19 15.29 70.83
CA ALA A 988 -59.49 15.19 70.15
C ALA A 988 -60.59 14.58 71.04
N ARG A 989 -60.20 13.78 72.04
CA ARG A 989 -61.10 13.19 73.04
C ARG A 989 -61.46 14.15 74.18
N ARG A 990 -60.64 15.16 74.45
CA ARG A 990 -60.90 16.22 75.43
C ARG A 990 -61.79 17.29 74.82
#